data_AF-A0A7S2TKW0-F1
#
_entry.id   AF-A0A7S2TKW0-F1
#
_cell.length_a   1.000
_cell.length_b   1.000
_cell.length_c   1.000
_cell.angle_alpha   90.00
_cell.angle_beta   90.00
_cell.angle_gamma   90.00
#
_symmetry.space_group_name_H-M   'P 1'
#
loop_
_entity.id
_entity.type
_entity.pdbx_description
1 polymer ?
#
loop_
_entity_poly.entity_id
_entity_poly.type
_entity_poly.pdbx_seq_one_letter_code
_entity_poly.pdbx_strand_id
1 'polypeptide(L)'
;ERKSSQITFRLHMKNGRHGIAFDKKSTGWTIIGIDKIPGQPFLRVGDTVLGIDGLSMVGLPISEQEAIWRDHQNRHVPLTIEQCFIKDLLPGGEAKERIKEKEIQNLKQRNQFLEDLMKDLRQENEKLKYEARIQKARTQRIESKENPWSKRSSQRQSAAMRVSHLHLYKQGSSEPTSPRGEPDLNAQPFSNLVYQWNVVRGQVDAAILMSKRAKKFMAKMTAIHKTFAANLEKAAEDERKKIESMKPGDKMNSCRDAFMMVLQQCTEMSAVHLRFAESVSTQVFIPLSKFYEVATQISESTQNAEQIYSKKLSDMLISTRKSERETQHMIDDLLRQAERLKRHKAPKGERVSRSIFHRKAPNKLHLKKLQTKTIEHMVKHLNLCAKASIQQKKYLEIEMPLVLTQMQSIEEMRIESFRKQIQNYSKIVEKFSDDYIRVAQDIQAFGAVIDKDGDVRNFTVNCAYSEGLKLPDVKYSLSKTPEELKGDVIVLSGADVFNLTLPDIMESQKKSYPELKVPKIIVALTEAIEHLGGFQAEGIFRVPANKKDLDTSKRSMANGDYKVPESTSPHVPAGLLKDFLRGLREPLIPEELYSKCVELSKSGGMDAKALREVFNNLKAVNRTTVEYLVDMVRDNTNNLCMQ
;
A
#
# COMPACT_ATOMS: atom_id res chain seq x y z
N GLU A 1 -42.85 17.13 24.69
CA GLU A 1 -42.12 15.95 25.22
C GLU A 1 -40.64 16.06 24.89
N ARG A 2 -39.79 16.35 25.89
CA ARG A 2 -38.34 16.41 25.72
C ARG A 2 -37.82 14.97 25.64
N LYS A 3 -37.38 14.52 24.46
CA LYS A 3 -36.59 13.28 24.35
C LYS A 3 -35.16 13.60 24.77
N SER A 4 -34.88 13.59 26.08
CA SER A 4 -33.52 13.69 26.60
C SER A 4 -32.79 12.38 26.31
N SER A 5 -31.94 12.39 25.28
CA SER A 5 -31.04 11.28 25.01
C SER A 5 -29.81 11.52 25.89
N GLN A 6 -29.74 10.87 27.06
CA GLN A 6 -28.51 10.87 27.85
C GLN A 6 -27.46 10.09 27.07
N ILE A 7 -26.38 10.77 26.69
CA ILE A 7 -25.28 10.17 25.93
C ILE A 7 -24.01 10.30 26.74
N THR A 8 -23.21 9.25 26.69
CA THR A 8 -21.94 9.18 27.39
C THR A 8 -20.79 9.49 26.45
N PHE A 9 -20.00 10.53 26.73
CA PHE A 9 -18.84 10.94 25.92
C PHE A 9 -17.55 10.79 26.71
N ARG A 10 -16.44 10.37 26.10
CA ARG A 10 -15.15 10.36 26.81
C ARG A 10 -14.48 11.73 26.78
N LEU A 11 -14.03 12.18 27.95
CA LEU A 11 -13.25 13.41 28.06
C LEU A 11 -11.83 13.20 27.51
N HIS A 12 -11.44 14.01 26.52
CA HIS A 12 -10.09 14.02 25.97
C HIS A 12 -9.22 15.12 26.60
N MET A 13 -8.06 14.73 27.13
CA MET A 13 -7.10 15.63 27.76
C MET A 13 -5.86 15.78 26.87
N LYS A 14 -5.37 17.01 26.71
CA LYS A 14 -4.07 17.31 26.11
C LYS A 14 -3.31 18.29 27.00
N ASN A 15 -2.09 17.94 27.40
CA ASN A 15 -1.25 18.75 28.30
C ASN A 15 -1.97 19.15 29.61
N GLY A 16 -2.74 18.23 30.19
CA GLY A 16 -3.46 18.47 31.46
C GLY A 16 -4.68 19.39 31.35
N ARG A 17 -5.18 19.70 30.14
CA ARG A 17 -6.38 20.50 29.92
C ARG A 17 -7.36 19.80 28.98
N HIS A 18 -8.66 19.91 29.26
CA HIS A 18 -9.72 19.43 28.38
C HIS A 18 -10.20 20.48 27.36
N GLY A 19 -9.92 21.76 27.61
CA GLY A 19 -10.32 22.87 26.72
C GLY A 19 -11.83 23.00 26.61
N ILE A 20 -12.56 22.90 27.73
CA ILE A 20 -14.02 23.07 27.79
C ILE A 20 -14.31 24.12 28.84
N ALA A 21 -15.12 25.12 28.50
CA ALA A 21 -15.62 26.13 29.43
C ALA A 21 -17.05 25.77 29.86
N PHE A 22 -17.33 25.89 31.16
CA PHE A 22 -18.60 25.53 31.76
C PHE A 22 -19.28 26.73 32.45
N ASP A 23 -20.59 26.81 32.31
CA ASP A 23 -21.50 27.55 33.19
C ASP A 23 -22.06 26.57 34.23
N LYS A 24 -21.68 26.74 35.51
CA LYS A 24 -21.92 25.76 36.57
C LYS A 24 -23.23 26.04 37.29
N LYS A 25 -24.16 25.07 37.28
CA LYS A 25 -25.44 25.13 37.97
C LYS A 25 -25.70 23.85 38.76
N SER A 26 -26.56 23.92 39.77
CA SER A 26 -26.98 22.75 40.56
C SER A 26 -27.68 21.68 39.72
N THR A 27 -28.21 22.03 38.55
CA THR A 27 -28.83 21.10 37.60
C THR A 27 -27.83 20.44 36.64
N GLY A 28 -26.54 20.75 36.74
CA GLY A 28 -25.49 20.30 35.82
C GLY A 28 -24.67 21.46 35.24
N TRP A 29 -23.57 21.14 34.57
CA TRP A 29 -22.63 22.12 34.02
C TRP A 29 -22.83 22.28 32.52
N THR A 30 -23.31 23.44 32.07
CA THR A 30 -23.59 23.71 30.66
C THR A 30 -22.30 24.13 29.94
N ILE A 31 -22.00 23.52 28.81
CA ILE A 31 -20.81 23.84 28.01
C ILE A 31 -21.05 25.16 27.28
N ILE A 32 -20.21 26.16 27.56
CA ILE A 32 -20.27 27.50 26.95
C ILE A 32 -19.16 27.75 25.93
N GLY A 33 -18.13 26.90 25.88
CA GLY A 33 -17.03 26.99 24.92
C GLY A 33 -16.21 25.72 24.85
N ILE A 34 -15.65 25.41 23.67
CA ILE A 34 -14.78 24.25 23.42
C ILE A 34 -13.59 24.72 22.58
N ASP A 35 -12.37 24.52 23.09
CA ASP A 35 -11.11 24.87 22.43
C ASP A 35 -10.77 23.86 21.30
N LYS A 36 -9.90 24.27 20.37
CA LYS A 36 -9.36 23.39 19.30
C LYS A 36 -8.33 22.39 19.81
N ILE A 37 -8.65 21.64 20.86
CA ILE A 37 -7.85 20.49 21.30
C ILE A 37 -8.28 19.28 20.45
N PRO A 38 -7.35 18.47 19.90
CA PRO A 38 -7.72 17.28 19.15
C PRO A 38 -8.45 16.32 20.07
N GLY A 39 -9.76 16.14 19.88
CA GLY A 39 -10.48 15.06 20.58
C GLY A 39 -11.78 15.40 21.30
N GLN A 40 -12.43 16.55 21.11
CA GLN A 40 -13.82 16.70 21.59
C GLN A 40 -14.88 16.61 20.45
N PRO A 41 -14.82 15.62 19.53
CA PRO A 41 -15.63 15.63 18.30
C PRO A 41 -17.13 15.50 18.53
N PHE A 42 -17.54 15.15 19.75
CA PHE A 42 -18.94 14.85 20.07
C PHE A 42 -19.58 15.80 21.08
N LEU A 43 -18.81 16.75 21.63
CA LEU A 43 -19.33 17.77 22.56
C LEU A 43 -19.71 19.03 21.80
N ARG A 44 -20.82 19.67 22.18
CA ARG A 44 -21.29 20.93 21.61
C ARG A 44 -21.48 22.00 22.67
N VAL A 45 -21.32 23.25 22.25
CA VAL A 45 -21.74 24.40 23.07
C VAL A 45 -23.26 24.33 23.24
N GLY A 46 -23.72 24.39 24.49
CA GLY A 46 -25.11 24.23 24.91
C GLY A 46 -25.42 22.89 25.58
N ASP A 47 -24.58 21.87 25.42
CA ASP A 47 -24.77 20.57 26.07
C ASP A 47 -24.57 20.69 27.60
N THR A 48 -25.34 19.95 28.39
CA THR A 48 -25.24 19.99 29.86
C THR A 48 -24.64 18.70 30.41
N VAL A 49 -23.50 18.81 31.09
CA VAL A 49 -22.86 17.70 31.80
C VAL A 49 -23.60 17.45 33.11
N LEU A 50 -24.15 16.26 33.24
CA LEU A 50 -24.91 15.82 34.41
C LEU A 50 -24.06 14.95 35.35
N GLY A 51 -22.98 14.36 34.86
CA GLY A 51 -22.12 13.49 35.66
C GLY A 51 -20.83 13.10 34.97
N ILE A 52 -19.91 12.51 35.73
CA ILE A 52 -18.59 12.04 35.27
C ILE A 52 -18.31 10.67 35.90
N ASP A 53 -17.84 9.73 35.10
CA ASP A 53 -17.53 8.35 35.49
C ASP A 53 -18.68 7.61 36.21
N GLY A 54 -19.92 7.89 35.78
CA GLY A 54 -21.14 7.32 36.40
C GLY A 54 -21.61 8.02 37.67
N LEU A 55 -20.85 8.97 38.22
CA LEU A 55 -21.25 9.78 39.37
C LEU A 55 -22.11 10.98 38.91
N SER A 56 -23.31 11.11 39.49
CA SER A 56 -24.19 12.26 39.22
C SER A 56 -23.68 13.51 39.93
N MET A 57 -23.61 14.61 39.20
CA MET A 57 -23.32 15.95 39.72
C MET A 57 -24.61 16.76 39.95
N VAL A 58 -25.75 16.31 39.43
CA VAL A 58 -27.05 17.00 39.55
C VAL A 58 -27.54 16.96 40.99
N GLY A 59 -27.95 18.10 41.54
CA GLY A 59 -28.52 18.25 42.88
C GLY A 59 -27.50 18.49 44.00
N LEU A 60 -26.21 18.34 43.73
CA LEU A 60 -25.14 18.59 44.70
C LEU A 60 -24.76 20.08 44.77
N PRO A 61 -24.26 20.58 45.92
CA PRO A 61 -23.64 21.90 46.01
C PRO A 61 -22.48 22.04 45.02
N ILE A 62 -22.25 23.25 44.49
CA ILE A 62 -21.21 23.51 43.48
C ILE A 62 -19.82 23.08 43.97
N SER A 63 -19.52 23.23 45.27
CA SER A 63 -18.27 22.80 45.88
C SER A 63 -18.02 21.29 45.78
N GLU A 64 -19.06 20.47 45.93
CA GLU A 64 -18.98 19.01 45.80
C GLU A 64 -18.90 18.58 44.34
N GLN A 65 -19.63 19.25 43.45
CA GLN A 65 -19.52 19.06 42.01
C GLN A 65 -18.08 19.33 41.51
N GLU A 66 -17.45 20.39 42.00
CA GLU A 66 -16.06 20.72 41.67
C GLU A 66 -15.06 19.69 42.21
N ALA A 67 -15.30 19.12 43.39
CA ALA A 67 -14.48 18.05 43.93
C ALA A 67 -14.55 16.79 43.04
N ILE A 68 -15.77 16.37 42.67
CA ILE A 68 -16.00 15.23 41.77
C ILE A 68 -15.31 15.47 40.42
N TRP A 69 -15.46 16.66 39.84
CA TRP A 69 -14.80 17.02 38.59
C TRP A 69 -13.27 16.99 38.72
N ARG A 70 -12.72 17.56 39.79
CA ARG A 70 -11.27 17.65 40.00
C ARG A 70 -10.61 16.28 40.13
N ASP A 71 -11.26 15.34 40.80
CA ASP A 71 -10.74 13.98 41.00
C ASP A 71 -10.74 13.14 39.71
N HIS A 72 -11.65 13.44 38.77
CA HIS A 72 -11.86 12.62 37.57
C HIS A 72 -11.40 13.29 36.27
N GLN A 73 -11.18 14.61 36.23
CA GLN A 73 -10.83 15.37 35.01
C GLN A 73 -9.52 14.95 34.34
N ASN A 74 -8.55 14.41 35.09
CA ASN A 74 -7.23 14.02 34.57
C ASN A 74 -7.20 12.58 34.02
N ARG A 75 -8.33 11.87 34.03
CA ARG A 75 -8.48 10.49 33.56
C ARG A 75 -9.31 10.47 32.28
N HIS A 76 -9.16 9.43 31.46
CA HIS A 76 -10.01 9.20 30.29
C HIS A 76 -11.38 8.66 30.70
N VAL A 77 -12.19 9.51 31.33
CA VAL A 77 -13.48 9.14 31.92
C VAL A 77 -14.66 9.48 31.02
N PRO A 78 -15.75 8.71 31.10
CA PRO A 78 -17.01 9.05 30.47
C PRO A 78 -17.71 10.23 31.17
N LEU A 79 -18.34 11.11 30.41
CA LEU A 79 -19.22 12.19 30.84
C LEU A 79 -20.65 11.82 30.48
N THR A 80 -21.57 11.93 31.42
CA THR A 80 -23.02 11.82 31.16
C THR A 80 -23.54 13.18 30.77
N ILE A 81 -24.04 13.31 29.54
CA ILE A 81 -24.40 14.60 28.96
C ILE A 81 -25.82 14.54 28.40
N GLU A 82 -26.57 15.62 28.64
CA GLU A 82 -27.83 15.92 27.97
C GLU A 82 -27.56 16.88 26.80
N GLN A 83 -27.87 16.43 25.57
CA GLN A 83 -27.62 17.20 24.36
C GLN A 83 -28.64 18.33 24.16
N CYS A 84 -28.15 19.50 23.74
CA CYS A 84 -29.01 20.62 23.36
C CYS A 84 -29.62 20.40 21.96
N PHE A 85 -30.95 20.52 21.85
CA PHE A 85 -31.64 20.50 20.55
C PHE A 85 -31.77 21.92 19.97
N ILE A 86 -31.43 22.07 18.69
CA ILE A 86 -31.30 23.34 17.93
C ILE A 86 -32.55 24.26 17.95
N LYS A 87 -33.69 23.82 18.49
CA LYS A 87 -34.92 24.62 18.53
C LYS A 87 -34.96 25.69 19.63
N ASP A 88 -34.07 25.66 20.63
CA ASP A 88 -34.09 26.60 21.75
C ASP A 88 -33.10 27.79 21.59
N LEU A 89 -32.49 27.94 20.41
CA LEU A 89 -31.48 28.98 20.10
C LEU A 89 -31.93 29.98 19.03
N LEU A 90 -33.13 30.55 19.18
CA LEU A 90 -33.52 31.76 18.42
C LEU A 90 -33.79 32.94 19.38
N PRO A 91 -32.83 33.88 19.52
CA PRO A 91 -32.91 35.03 20.42
C PRO A 91 -33.48 36.29 19.76
N GLY A 92 -33.98 37.19 20.61
CA GLY A 92 -34.52 38.51 20.27
C GLY A 92 -33.52 39.45 19.60
N GLY A 93 -34.06 40.46 18.91
CA GLY A 93 -33.43 41.24 17.84
C GLY A 93 -32.09 41.92 18.16
N GLU A 94 -31.83 42.29 19.42
CA GLU A 94 -30.61 43.04 19.78
C GLU A 94 -29.35 42.17 19.88
N ALA A 95 -29.49 40.85 20.09
CA ALA A 95 -28.35 39.92 20.14
C ALA A 95 -27.78 39.60 18.75
N LYS A 96 -28.58 39.73 17.68
CA LYS A 96 -28.16 39.43 16.30
C LYS A 96 -27.13 40.42 15.77
N GLU A 97 -27.17 41.67 16.21
CA GLU A 97 -26.18 42.67 15.80
C GLU A 97 -24.85 42.51 16.55
N ARG A 98 -24.89 42.26 17.87
CA ARG A 98 -23.67 42.02 18.66
C ARG A 98 -22.94 40.73 18.29
N ILE A 99 -23.67 39.67 17.90
CA ILE A 99 -23.07 38.40 17.44
C ILE A 99 -22.44 38.60 16.05
N LYS A 100 -23.11 39.32 15.13
CA LYS A 100 -22.54 39.65 13.83
C LYS A 100 -21.28 40.50 13.95
N GLU A 101 -21.26 41.48 14.84
CA GLU A 101 -20.05 42.30 15.08
C GLU A 101 -18.91 41.48 15.67
N LYS A 102 -19.17 40.60 16.66
CA LYS A 102 -18.14 39.69 17.18
C LYS A 102 -17.65 38.69 16.14
N GLU A 103 -18.51 38.16 15.28
CA GLU A 103 -18.12 37.28 14.17
C GLU A 103 -17.27 38.02 13.14
N ILE A 104 -17.63 39.26 12.80
CA ILE A 104 -16.84 40.11 11.90
C ILE A 104 -15.46 40.43 12.52
N GLN A 105 -15.39 40.69 13.83
CA GLN A 105 -14.14 40.93 14.53
C GLN A 105 -13.26 39.66 14.55
N ASN A 106 -13.86 38.49 14.80
CA ASN A 106 -13.16 37.20 14.76
C ASN A 106 -12.67 36.84 13.35
N LEU A 107 -13.47 37.14 12.32
CA LEU A 107 -13.08 36.94 10.92
C LEU A 107 -11.94 37.85 10.52
N LYS A 108 -11.91 39.11 10.98
CA LYS A 108 -10.80 40.03 10.77
C LYS A 108 -9.52 39.54 11.44
N GLN A 109 -9.58 39.08 12.69
CA GLN A 109 -8.43 38.52 13.39
C GLN A 109 -7.91 37.23 12.73
N ARG A 110 -8.81 36.38 12.23
CA ARG A 110 -8.43 35.15 11.53
C ARG A 110 -7.83 35.41 10.15
N ASN A 111 -8.32 36.42 9.43
CA ASN A 111 -7.73 36.83 8.16
C ASN A 111 -6.36 37.48 8.35
N GLN A 112 -6.17 38.28 9.42
CA GLN A 112 -4.85 38.82 9.76
C GLN A 112 -3.84 37.71 10.08
N PHE A 113 -4.25 36.71 10.86
CA PHE A 113 -3.40 35.54 11.14
C PHE A 113 -3.04 34.75 9.88
N LEU A 114 -3.97 34.61 8.92
CA LEU A 114 -3.70 33.94 7.65
C LEU A 114 -2.73 34.76 6.77
N GLU A 115 -2.83 36.09 6.77
CA GLU A 115 -1.88 36.96 6.08
C GLU A 115 -0.47 36.82 6.66
N ASP A 116 -0.35 36.78 8.00
CA ASP A 116 0.94 36.59 8.69
C ASP A 116 1.53 35.21 8.38
N LEU A 117 0.72 34.15 8.42
CA LEU A 117 1.16 32.79 8.05
C LEU A 117 1.61 32.71 6.57
N MET A 118 0.89 33.38 5.67
CA MET A 118 1.26 33.45 4.25
C MET A 118 2.56 34.22 4.03
N LYS A 119 2.86 35.20 4.88
CA LYS A 119 4.13 35.93 4.87
C LYS A 119 5.28 35.06 5.34
N ASP A 120 5.08 34.26 6.40
CA ASP A 120 6.08 33.32 6.90
C ASP A 120 6.39 32.22 5.87
N LEU A 121 5.36 31.65 5.23
CA LEU A 121 5.53 30.66 4.17
C LEU A 121 6.26 31.21 2.93
N ARG A 122 6.08 32.50 2.62
CA ARG A 122 6.85 33.17 1.54
C ARG A 122 8.31 33.31 1.92
N GLN A 123 8.62 33.66 3.17
CA GLN A 123 10.00 33.75 3.65
C GLN A 123 10.69 32.38 3.66
N GLU A 124 9.98 31.32 4.05
CA GLU A 124 10.50 29.96 4.02
C GLU A 124 10.74 29.45 2.60
N ASN A 125 9.85 29.76 1.65
CA ASN A 125 10.07 29.47 0.24
C ASN A 125 11.29 30.18 -0.34
N GLU A 126 11.54 31.44 0.04
CA GLU A 126 12.74 32.16 -0.39
C GLU A 126 14.02 31.57 0.22
N LYS A 127 13.98 31.08 1.48
CA LYS A 127 15.08 30.29 2.06
C LYS A 127 15.35 29.01 1.27
N LEU A 128 14.32 28.25 0.91
CA LEU A 128 14.47 27.02 0.13
C LEU A 128 15.03 27.29 -1.27
N LYS A 129 14.60 28.37 -1.94
CA LYS A 129 15.18 28.80 -3.22
C LYS A 129 16.65 29.19 -3.07
N TYR A 130 17.02 29.84 -1.98
CA TYR A 130 18.40 30.19 -1.69
C TYR A 130 19.27 28.94 -1.45
N GLU A 131 18.78 27.96 -0.69
CA GLU A 131 19.46 26.68 -0.47
C GLU A 131 19.61 25.89 -1.78
N ALA A 132 18.60 25.88 -2.64
CA ALA A 132 18.67 25.26 -3.97
C ALA A 132 19.73 25.94 -4.87
N ARG A 133 19.89 27.27 -4.78
CA ARG A 133 20.98 27.99 -5.48
C ARG A 133 22.35 27.60 -4.95
N ILE A 134 22.50 27.42 -3.63
CA ILE A 134 23.75 26.94 -3.02
C ILE A 134 24.07 25.52 -3.47
N GLN A 135 23.08 24.62 -3.51
CA GLN A 135 23.28 23.25 -3.98
C GLN A 135 23.66 23.20 -5.46
N LYS A 136 23.02 24.03 -6.30
CA LYS A 136 23.39 24.17 -7.73
C LYS A 136 24.80 24.72 -7.92
N ALA A 137 25.22 25.67 -7.09
CA ALA A 137 26.59 26.17 -7.11
C ALA A 137 27.61 25.12 -6.64
N ARG A 138 27.23 24.25 -5.68
CA ARG A 138 28.07 23.13 -5.21
C ARG A 138 28.22 22.04 -6.27
N THR A 139 27.14 21.66 -6.96
CA THR A 139 27.21 20.67 -8.06
C THR A 139 28.03 21.18 -9.24
N GLN A 140 27.89 22.46 -9.61
CA GLN A 140 28.73 23.06 -10.65
C GLN A 140 30.22 23.13 -10.25
N ARG A 141 30.53 23.30 -8.96
CA ARG A 141 31.91 23.24 -8.45
C ARG A 141 32.49 21.83 -8.50
N ILE A 142 31.67 20.80 -8.29
CA ILE A 142 32.05 19.39 -8.42
C ILE A 142 32.29 19.03 -9.89
N GLU A 143 31.42 19.46 -10.81
CA GLU A 143 31.58 19.28 -12.27
C GLU A 143 32.81 20.01 -12.83
N SER A 144 33.25 21.13 -12.23
CA SER A 144 34.47 21.82 -12.62
C SER A 144 35.77 21.13 -12.20
N LYS A 145 35.68 20.10 -11.33
CA LYS A 145 36.82 19.29 -10.88
C LYS A 145 36.97 17.96 -11.64
N GLU A 146 36.06 17.63 -12.55
CA GLU A 146 36.15 16.41 -13.37
C GLU A 146 37.00 16.61 -14.64
N ASN A 147 37.85 15.61 -14.91
CA ASN A 147 38.90 15.58 -15.93
C ASN A 147 38.34 15.78 -17.36
N PRO A 148 38.93 16.64 -18.22
CA PRO A 148 38.40 17.02 -19.55
C PRO A 148 38.13 15.90 -20.58
N TRP A 149 38.50 14.65 -20.28
CA TRP A 149 38.35 13.51 -21.20
C TRP A 149 36.95 12.84 -21.16
N SER A 150 36.13 13.04 -20.11
CA SER A 150 34.78 12.44 -20.04
C SER A 150 33.72 13.17 -20.88
N LYS A 151 33.95 14.44 -21.25
CA LYS A 151 32.99 15.25 -22.04
C LYS A 151 32.89 14.87 -23.52
N ARG A 152 33.87 14.14 -24.08
CA ARG A 152 33.91 13.80 -25.51
C ARG A 152 33.10 12.55 -25.90
N SER A 153 32.74 11.66 -24.97
CA SER A 153 31.96 10.45 -25.29
C SER A 153 30.45 10.69 -25.32
N SER A 154 29.93 11.52 -24.40
CA SER A 154 28.49 11.81 -24.30
C SER A 154 27.94 12.67 -25.46
N GLN A 155 28.78 13.52 -26.05
CA GLN A 155 28.40 14.32 -27.23
C GLN A 155 28.28 13.50 -28.53
N ARG A 156 28.90 12.32 -28.64
CA ARG A 156 28.83 11.49 -29.85
C ARG A 156 27.57 10.61 -29.91
N GLN A 157 26.96 10.26 -28.78
CA GLN A 157 25.70 9.50 -28.76
C GLN A 157 24.46 10.37 -29.01
N SER A 158 24.49 11.66 -28.64
CA SER A 158 23.38 12.60 -28.90
C SER A 158 23.29 13.13 -30.34
N ALA A 159 24.34 12.97 -31.15
CA ALA A 159 24.37 13.41 -32.55
C ALA A 159 23.84 12.33 -33.52
N ALA A 160 23.96 11.04 -33.17
CA ALA A 160 23.52 9.93 -34.02
C ALA A 160 21.99 9.73 -34.05
N MET A 161 21.24 10.24 -33.06
CA MET A 161 19.77 10.17 -33.04
C MET A 161 19.06 11.34 -33.77
N ARG A 162 19.77 12.40 -34.18
CA ARG A 162 19.13 13.61 -34.75
C ARG A 162 19.07 13.65 -36.28
N VAL A 163 19.56 12.63 -36.99
CA VAL A 163 19.65 12.66 -38.46
C VAL A 163 18.57 11.81 -39.17
N SER A 164 17.80 10.98 -38.45
CA SER A 164 16.84 10.05 -39.09
C SER A 164 15.38 10.51 -39.15
N HIS A 165 15.05 11.76 -38.83
CA HIS A 165 13.64 12.22 -38.79
C HIS A 165 13.37 13.57 -39.48
N LEU A 166 14.05 13.84 -40.59
CA LEU A 166 13.77 15.00 -41.42
C LEU A 166 13.61 14.62 -42.90
N HIS A 167 12.62 13.79 -43.23
CA HIS A 167 12.12 13.64 -44.60
C HIS A 167 10.63 13.23 -44.58
N LEU A 168 9.83 13.98 -45.34
CA LEU A 168 8.46 13.70 -45.79
C LEU A 168 7.31 14.29 -44.96
N TYR A 169 7.04 15.58 -45.23
CA TYR A 169 5.70 16.15 -45.28
C TYR A 169 5.29 16.25 -46.76
N LYS A 170 4.24 15.56 -47.20
CA LYS A 170 3.37 16.00 -48.32
C LYS A 170 2.13 15.10 -48.45
N GLN A 171 0.95 15.77 -48.39
CA GLN A 171 -0.40 15.34 -48.82
C GLN A 171 -1.01 14.18 -48.00
N GLY A 172 -2.27 14.13 -47.58
CA GLY A 172 -3.47 14.96 -47.67
C GLY A 172 -4.63 14.10 -47.14
N SER A 173 -5.65 14.73 -46.53
CA SER A 173 -7.01 14.20 -46.23
C SER A 173 -7.24 13.04 -45.22
N SER A 174 -8.34 13.24 -44.47
CA SER A 174 -9.21 12.31 -43.72
C SER A 174 -8.84 11.79 -42.31
N GLU A 175 -9.65 12.28 -41.36
CA GLU A 175 -10.12 11.74 -40.07
C GLU A 175 -9.20 11.67 -38.82
N PRO A 176 -9.70 12.10 -37.63
CA PRO A 176 -8.85 12.33 -36.46
C PRO A 176 -8.79 11.09 -35.55
N THR A 177 -7.74 10.29 -35.72
CA THR A 177 -7.25 9.41 -34.64
C THR A 177 -6.23 10.18 -33.82
N SER A 178 -6.54 10.46 -32.56
CA SER A 178 -5.65 11.09 -31.58
C SER A 178 -4.63 10.09 -31.03
N PRO A 179 -3.31 10.35 -31.11
CA PRO A 179 -2.34 9.78 -30.20
C PRO A 179 -1.90 10.83 -29.18
N ARG A 180 -1.99 10.45 -27.91
CA ARG A 180 -1.60 11.20 -26.72
C ARG A 180 -0.16 11.72 -26.84
N GLY A 181 0.00 13.03 -26.97
CA GLY A 181 1.22 13.73 -26.56
C GLY A 181 1.20 13.95 -25.05
N GLU A 182 2.34 13.76 -24.40
CA GLU A 182 2.55 14.15 -23.00
C GLU A 182 2.28 15.66 -22.84
N PRO A 183 1.49 16.07 -21.83
CA PRO A 183 1.19 17.48 -21.65
C PRO A 183 2.41 18.23 -21.11
N ASP A 184 2.68 19.39 -21.71
CA ASP A 184 3.68 20.36 -21.29
C ASP A 184 3.51 20.74 -19.81
N LEU A 185 4.44 20.27 -18.97
CA LEU A 185 4.47 20.47 -17.51
C LEU A 185 4.80 21.91 -17.10
N ASN A 186 5.08 22.81 -18.04
CA ASN A 186 5.42 24.22 -17.76
C ASN A 186 4.24 25.20 -17.92
N ALA A 187 3.08 24.75 -18.40
CA ALA A 187 1.85 25.55 -18.36
C ALA A 187 1.12 25.30 -17.03
N GLN A 188 0.82 26.34 -16.25
CA GLN A 188 0.22 26.23 -14.90
C GLN A 188 -0.90 25.17 -14.82
N PRO A 189 -0.63 23.96 -14.28
CA PRO A 189 -1.56 22.82 -14.42
C PRO A 189 -2.84 23.01 -13.59
N PHE A 190 -2.77 23.84 -12.55
CA PHE A 190 -3.82 24.00 -11.55
C PHE A 190 -4.96 24.95 -11.99
N SER A 191 -4.73 25.85 -12.95
CA SER A 191 -5.74 26.85 -13.34
C SER A 191 -6.92 26.24 -14.11
N ASN A 192 -6.69 25.15 -14.84
CA ASN A 192 -7.71 24.51 -15.67
C ASN A 192 -8.62 23.54 -14.91
N LEU A 193 -8.20 23.06 -13.73
CA LEU A 193 -8.96 22.12 -12.90
C LEU A 193 -10.29 22.71 -12.42
N VAL A 194 -10.36 24.03 -12.28
CA VAL A 194 -11.57 24.79 -11.92
C VAL A 194 -12.72 24.55 -12.91
N TYR A 195 -12.40 24.23 -14.18
CA TYR A 195 -13.38 23.95 -15.21
C TYR A 195 -13.67 22.45 -15.39
N GLN A 196 -12.94 21.58 -14.72
CA GLN A 196 -12.97 20.12 -14.92
C GLN A 196 -13.59 19.33 -13.76
N TRP A 197 -14.56 19.94 -13.06
CA TRP A 197 -15.23 19.32 -11.92
C TRP A 197 -15.68 17.86 -12.16
N ASN A 198 -16.36 17.59 -13.29
CA ASN A 198 -16.84 16.25 -13.61
C ASN A 198 -15.70 15.22 -13.75
N VAL A 199 -14.55 15.64 -14.26
CA VAL A 199 -13.36 14.79 -14.40
C VAL A 199 -12.77 14.50 -13.02
N VAL A 200 -12.60 15.54 -12.19
CA VAL A 200 -12.08 15.41 -10.82
C VAL A 200 -12.97 14.47 -10.00
N ARG A 201 -14.29 14.71 -10.00
CA ARG A 201 -15.26 13.85 -9.31
C ARG A 201 -15.17 12.40 -9.81
N GLY A 202 -15.18 12.21 -11.13
CA GLY A 202 -15.10 10.88 -11.73
C GLY A 202 -13.82 10.12 -11.34
N GLN A 203 -12.68 10.82 -11.26
CA GLN A 203 -11.42 10.23 -10.82
C GLN A 203 -11.45 9.83 -9.35
N VAL A 204 -11.91 10.71 -8.46
CA VAL A 204 -12.01 10.41 -7.01
C VAL A 204 -12.96 9.24 -6.75
N ASP A 205 -14.13 9.22 -7.41
CA ASP A 205 -15.10 8.13 -7.27
C ASP A 205 -14.54 6.79 -7.77
N ALA A 206 -13.86 6.79 -8.91
CA ALA A 206 -13.19 5.61 -9.45
C ALA A 206 -12.06 5.11 -8.52
N ALA A 207 -11.31 6.03 -7.93
CA ALA A 207 -10.23 5.73 -7.01
C ALA A 207 -10.75 5.10 -5.70
N ILE A 208 -11.86 5.61 -5.15
CA ILE A 208 -12.55 5.02 -3.99
C ILE A 208 -13.09 3.63 -4.35
N LEU A 209 -13.68 3.46 -5.53
CA LEU A 209 -14.19 2.17 -6.01
C LEU A 209 -13.08 1.13 -6.12
N MET A 210 -11.91 1.51 -6.62
CA MET A 210 -10.74 0.63 -6.71
C MET A 210 -10.32 0.12 -5.32
N SER A 211 -10.22 1.02 -4.33
CA SER A 211 -9.90 0.63 -2.95
C SER A 211 -10.97 -0.30 -2.37
N LYS A 212 -12.26 -0.05 -2.62
CA LYS A 212 -13.36 -0.95 -2.21
C LYS A 212 -13.22 -2.35 -2.83
N ARG A 213 -12.81 -2.43 -4.11
CA ARG A 213 -12.55 -3.72 -4.79
C ARG A 213 -11.39 -4.47 -4.15
N ALA A 214 -10.29 -3.80 -3.81
CA ALA A 214 -9.17 -4.41 -3.11
C ALA A 214 -9.59 -4.98 -1.75
N LYS A 215 -10.36 -4.23 -0.96
CA LYS A 215 -10.95 -4.74 0.29
C LYS A 215 -11.81 -5.98 0.05
N LYS A 216 -12.68 -5.96 -0.97
CA LYS A 216 -13.55 -7.10 -1.32
C LYS A 216 -12.74 -8.34 -1.69
N PHE A 217 -11.63 -8.18 -2.42
CA PHE A 217 -10.73 -9.27 -2.74
C PHE A 217 -10.07 -9.85 -1.48
N MET A 218 -9.49 -9.00 -0.63
CA MET A 218 -8.90 -9.45 0.63
C MET A 218 -9.93 -10.16 1.53
N ALA A 219 -11.18 -9.69 1.57
CA ALA A 219 -12.24 -10.35 2.33
C ALA A 219 -12.56 -11.77 1.81
N LYS A 220 -12.50 -11.99 0.49
CA LYS A 220 -12.61 -13.33 -0.09
C LYS A 220 -11.45 -14.22 0.33
N MET A 221 -10.22 -13.70 0.30
CA MET A 221 -9.04 -14.42 0.80
C MET A 221 -9.25 -14.82 2.26
N THR A 222 -9.64 -13.88 3.13
CA THR A 222 -9.93 -14.16 4.54
C THR A 222 -10.99 -15.25 4.72
N ALA A 223 -12.05 -15.27 3.90
CA ALA A 223 -13.05 -16.32 3.94
C ALA A 223 -12.47 -17.71 3.60
N ILE A 224 -11.59 -17.79 2.59
CA ILE A 224 -10.89 -19.04 2.23
C ILE A 224 -10.07 -19.55 3.41
N HIS A 225 -9.30 -18.68 4.09
CA HIS A 225 -8.52 -19.07 5.26
C HIS A 225 -9.40 -19.61 6.40
N LYS A 226 -10.56 -19.00 6.65
CA LYS A 226 -11.52 -19.48 7.66
C LYS A 226 -12.11 -20.84 7.31
N THR A 227 -12.49 -21.06 6.04
CA THR A 227 -13.01 -22.36 5.58
C THR A 227 -11.94 -23.44 5.66
N PHE A 228 -10.70 -23.13 5.29
CA PHE A 228 -9.57 -24.05 5.45
C PHE A 228 -9.37 -24.44 6.92
N ALA A 229 -9.34 -23.46 7.83
CA ALA A 229 -9.21 -23.69 9.26
C ALA A 229 -10.30 -24.64 9.80
N ALA A 230 -11.57 -24.33 9.53
CA ALA A 230 -12.71 -25.13 9.98
C ALA A 230 -12.66 -26.58 9.45
N ASN A 231 -12.26 -26.77 8.19
CA ASN A 231 -12.13 -28.11 7.60
C ASN A 231 -10.98 -28.90 8.23
N LEU A 232 -9.84 -28.26 8.47
CA LEU A 232 -8.66 -28.89 9.07
C LEU A 232 -8.92 -29.29 10.52
N GLU A 233 -9.52 -28.39 11.30
CA GLU A 233 -9.88 -28.66 12.70
C GLU A 233 -10.86 -29.81 12.83
N LYS A 234 -11.90 -29.84 11.97
CA LYS A 234 -12.84 -30.96 11.95
C LYS A 234 -12.15 -32.29 11.61
N ALA A 235 -11.29 -32.29 10.59
CA ALA A 235 -10.55 -33.50 10.19
C ALA A 235 -9.62 -34.01 11.31
N ALA A 236 -8.92 -33.09 12.00
CA ALA A 236 -8.04 -33.44 13.11
C ALA A 236 -8.83 -34.02 14.30
N GLU A 237 -9.95 -33.40 14.66
CA GLU A 237 -10.80 -33.82 15.78
C GLU A 237 -11.50 -35.17 15.51
N ASP A 238 -11.95 -35.41 14.28
CA ASP A 238 -12.57 -36.68 13.89
C ASP A 238 -11.58 -37.86 14.03
N GLU A 239 -10.31 -37.67 13.64
CA GLU A 239 -9.26 -38.69 13.83
C GLU A 239 -8.84 -38.84 15.29
N ARG A 240 -8.75 -37.73 16.04
CA ARG A 240 -8.43 -37.74 17.47
C ARG A 240 -9.40 -38.63 18.25
N LYS A 241 -10.71 -38.46 18.03
CA LYS A 241 -11.76 -39.27 18.67
C LYS A 241 -11.64 -40.76 18.34
N LYS A 242 -11.31 -41.10 17.08
CA LYS A 242 -11.11 -42.51 16.68
C LYS A 242 -9.97 -43.14 17.47
N ILE A 243 -8.83 -42.46 17.60
CA ILE A 243 -7.67 -42.95 18.35
C ILE A 243 -7.97 -43.08 19.85
N GLU A 244 -8.65 -42.09 20.43
CA GLU A 244 -9.05 -42.12 21.85
C GLU A 244 -10.02 -43.27 22.16
N SER A 245 -10.89 -43.64 21.20
CA SER A 245 -11.84 -44.76 21.34
C SER A 245 -11.20 -46.16 21.23
N MET A 246 -9.92 -46.28 20.86
CA MET A 246 -9.23 -47.56 20.73
C MET A 246 -8.96 -48.21 22.09
N LYS A 247 -9.16 -49.54 22.19
CA LYS A 247 -8.96 -50.33 23.42
C LYS A 247 -7.50 -50.25 23.92
N PRO A 248 -7.24 -50.38 25.24
CA PRO A 248 -5.91 -50.14 25.84
C PRO A 248 -4.77 -51.09 25.44
N GLY A 249 -5.07 -52.26 24.85
CA GLY A 249 -4.13 -53.39 24.79
C GLY A 249 -3.07 -53.35 23.69
N ASP A 250 -3.25 -52.56 22.63
CA ASP A 250 -2.31 -52.57 21.50
C ASP A 250 -2.20 -51.17 20.90
N LYS A 251 -1.12 -50.47 21.22
CA LYS A 251 -1.07 -49.02 20.98
C LYS A 251 0.24 -48.43 20.51
N MET A 252 1.31 -49.22 20.26
CA MET A 252 2.63 -48.69 19.80
C MET A 252 2.83 -47.24 20.32
N ASN A 253 2.86 -47.12 21.65
CA ASN A 253 2.48 -45.89 22.35
C ASN A 253 3.24 -44.67 21.82
N SER A 254 4.52 -44.83 21.46
CA SER A 254 5.32 -43.74 20.90
C SER A 254 4.83 -43.31 19.52
N CYS A 255 4.46 -44.25 18.64
CA CYS A 255 3.85 -43.96 17.32
C CYS A 255 2.50 -43.25 17.47
N ARG A 256 1.65 -43.76 18.37
CA ARG A 256 0.33 -43.17 18.63
C ARG A 256 0.47 -41.74 19.18
N ASP A 257 1.33 -41.56 20.17
CA ASP A 257 1.52 -40.26 20.82
C ASP A 257 2.14 -39.25 19.85
N ALA A 258 3.12 -39.67 19.03
CA ALA A 258 3.65 -38.83 17.95
C ALA A 258 2.55 -38.41 16.96
N PHE A 259 1.66 -39.32 16.55
CA PHE A 259 0.55 -38.97 15.67
C PHE A 259 -0.48 -38.05 16.34
N MET A 260 -0.78 -38.24 17.62
CA MET A 260 -1.63 -37.32 18.40
C MET A 260 -1.01 -35.91 18.50
N MET A 261 0.31 -35.81 18.60
CA MET A 261 1.02 -34.52 18.53
C MET A 261 0.89 -33.88 17.14
N VAL A 262 0.95 -34.67 16.05
CA VAL A 262 0.66 -34.16 14.69
C VAL A 262 -0.77 -33.62 14.60
N LEU A 263 -1.77 -34.34 15.10
CA LEU A 263 -3.16 -33.88 15.11
C LEU A 263 -3.33 -32.59 15.93
N GLN A 264 -2.62 -32.48 17.06
CA GLN A 264 -2.60 -31.25 17.86
C GLN A 264 -2.00 -30.06 17.09
N GLN A 265 -0.93 -30.29 16.31
CA GLN A 265 -0.33 -29.27 15.46
C GLN A 265 -1.23 -28.89 14.28
N CYS A 266 -2.04 -29.81 13.74
CA CYS A 266 -3.08 -29.47 12.76
C CYS A 266 -4.13 -28.52 13.35
N THR A 267 -4.50 -28.67 14.62
CA THR A 267 -5.38 -27.73 15.32
C THR A 267 -4.70 -26.37 15.53
N GLU A 268 -3.42 -26.33 15.89
CA GLU A 268 -2.67 -25.06 15.97
C GLU A 268 -2.58 -24.38 14.59
N MET A 269 -2.37 -25.15 13.52
CA MET A 269 -2.40 -24.64 12.15
C MET A 269 -3.76 -24.00 11.82
N SER A 270 -4.87 -24.63 12.19
CA SER A 270 -6.21 -24.04 12.08
C SER A 270 -6.27 -22.69 12.83
N ALA A 271 -5.80 -22.66 14.07
CA ALA A 271 -5.77 -21.45 14.89
C ALA A 271 -4.92 -20.33 14.25
N VAL A 272 -3.76 -20.64 13.65
CA VAL A 272 -2.93 -19.68 12.90
C VAL A 272 -3.73 -19.06 11.74
N HIS A 273 -4.47 -19.86 10.97
CA HIS A 273 -5.33 -19.36 9.89
C HIS A 273 -6.47 -18.46 10.40
N LEU A 274 -7.06 -18.77 11.55
CA LEU A 274 -8.08 -17.93 12.18
C LEU A 274 -7.51 -16.60 12.69
N ARG A 275 -6.34 -16.64 13.37
CA ARG A 275 -5.65 -15.43 13.83
C ARG A 275 -5.24 -14.52 12.67
N PHE A 276 -4.82 -15.08 11.53
CA PHE A 276 -4.61 -14.32 10.29
C PHE A 276 -5.89 -13.60 9.87
N ALA A 277 -7.01 -14.33 9.81
CA ALA A 277 -8.30 -13.77 9.40
C ALA A 277 -8.78 -12.64 10.32
N GLU A 278 -8.61 -12.78 11.63
CA GLU A 278 -8.91 -11.76 12.63
C GLU A 278 -7.99 -10.55 12.54
N SER A 279 -6.69 -10.77 12.33
CA SER A 279 -5.70 -9.69 12.16
C SER A 279 -6.01 -8.86 10.92
N VAL A 280 -6.34 -9.49 9.79
CA VAL A 280 -6.76 -8.77 8.57
C VAL A 280 -8.05 -7.99 8.84
N SER A 281 -9.03 -8.60 9.50
CA SER A 281 -10.30 -7.92 9.82
C SER A 281 -10.07 -6.65 10.65
N THR A 282 -9.33 -6.78 11.75
CA THR A 282 -9.12 -5.71 12.73
C THR A 282 -8.18 -4.62 12.22
N GLN A 283 -7.05 -5.01 11.62
CA GLN A 283 -5.99 -4.08 11.26
C GLN A 283 -6.17 -3.49 9.87
N VAL A 284 -6.87 -4.16 8.95
CA VAL A 284 -7.02 -3.72 7.55
C VAL A 284 -8.47 -3.34 7.24
N PHE A 285 -9.45 -4.21 7.51
CA PHE A 285 -10.83 -3.98 7.07
C PHE A 285 -11.54 -2.88 7.86
N ILE A 286 -11.41 -2.86 9.19
CA ILE A 286 -12.04 -1.83 10.03
C ILE A 286 -11.54 -0.43 9.63
N PRO A 287 -10.21 -0.17 9.55
CA PRO A 287 -9.71 1.14 9.12
C PRO A 287 -10.13 1.55 7.71
N LEU A 288 -10.10 0.63 6.74
CA LEU A 288 -10.59 0.93 5.38
C LEU A 288 -12.07 1.29 5.37
N SER A 289 -12.90 0.60 6.16
CA SER A 289 -14.34 0.88 6.25
C SER A 289 -14.60 2.27 6.80
N LYS A 290 -13.91 2.62 7.89
CA LYS A 290 -14.00 3.94 8.51
C LYS A 290 -13.55 5.04 7.55
N PHE A 291 -12.49 4.80 6.77
CA PHE A 291 -12.08 5.72 5.71
C PHE A 291 -13.20 5.90 4.67
N TYR A 292 -13.83 4.83 4.19
CA TYR A 292 -14.90 4.95 3.20
C TYR A 292 -16.11 5.71 3.71
N GLU A 293 -16.50 5.53 4.96
CA GLU A 293 -17.59 6.27 5.59
C GLU A 293 -17.30 7.78 5.56
N VAL A 294 -16.11 8.18 6.03
CA VAL A 294 -15.68 9.59 6.05
C VAL A 294 -15.56 10.14 4.64
N ALA A 295 -14.91 9.42 3.72
CA ALA A 295 -14.73 9.86 2.34
C ALA A 295 -16.06 10.05 1.60
N THR A 296 -17.03 9.16 1.84
CA THR A 296 -18.36 9.27 1.23
C THR A 296 -19.10 10.49 1.75
N GLN A 297 -19.08 10.73 3.07
CA GLN A 297 -19.69 11.93 3.68
C GLN A 297 -19.10 13.23 3.13
N ILE A 298 -17.76 13.30 3.04
CA ILE A 298 -17.10 14.49 2.49
C ILE A 298 -17.47 14.64 1.02
N SER A 299 -17.36 13.58 0.21
CA SER A 299 -17.71 13.63 -1.22
C SER A 299 -19.13 14.13 -1.45
N GLU A 300 -20.13 13.59 -0.74
CA GLU A 300 -21.53 14.03 -0.84
C GLU A 300 -21.69 15.51 -0.46
N SER A 301 -21.07 15.93 0.64
CA SER A 301 -21.12 17.34 1.08
C SER A 301 -20.49 18.30 0.08
N THR A 302 -19.34 17.91 -0.51
CA THR A 302 -18.61 18.70 -1.50
C THR A 302 -19.36 18.76 -2.82
N GLN A 303 -20.01 17.67 -3.23
CA GLN A 303 -20.87 17.64 -4.41
C GLN A 303 -22.09 18.55 -4.26
N ASN A 304 -22.74 18.52 -3.11
CA ASN A 304 -23.86 19.41 -2.83
C ASN A 304 -23.42 20.89 -2.84
N ALA A 305 -22.25 21.20 -2.27
CA ALA A 305 -21.70 22.56 -2.30
C ALA A 305 -21.43 23.03 -3.74
N GLU A 306 -20.78 22.20 -4.57
CA GLU A 306 -20.53 22.53 -5.96
C GLU A 306 -21.82 22.78 -6.74
N GLN A 307 -22.84 21.93 -6.58
CA GLN A 307 -24.14 22.10 -7.24
C GLN A 307 -24.82 23.42 -6.84
N ILE A 308 -24.72 23.81 -5.57
CA ILE A 308 -25.28 25.10 -5.10
C ILE A 308 -24.55 26.27 -5.78
N TYR A 309 -23.21 26.22 -5.84
CA TYR A 309 -22.40 27.27 -6.43
C TYR A 309 -22.62 27.39 -7.95
N SER A 310 -22.61 26.27 -8.67
CA SER A 310 -22.83 26.25 -10.11
C SER A 310 -24.25 26.67 -10.50
N LYS A 311 -25.26 26.23 -9.73
CA LYS A 311 -26.65 26.69 -9.91
C LYS A 311 -26.80 28.20 -9.71
N LYS A 312 -26.20 28.74 -8.64
CA LYS A 312 -26.26 30.19 -8.36
C LYS A 312 -25.64 31.02 -9.49
N LEU A 313 -24.52 30.57 -10.06
CA LEU A 313 -23.89 31.23 -11.20
C LEU A 313 -24.76 31.10 -12.46
N SER A 314 -25.30 29.91 -12.73
CA SER A 314 -26.20 29.64 -13.86
C SER A 314 -27.45 30.53 -13.83
N ASP A 315 -28.12 30.62 -12.69
CA ASP A 315 -29.34 31.43 -12.53
C ASP A 315 -29.06 32.92 -12.81
N MET A 316 -27.91 33.44 -12.37
CA MET A 316 -27.52 34.81 -12.68
C MET A 316 -27.19 35.01 -14.16
N LEU A 317 -26.46 34.08 -14.80
CA LEU A 317 -26.19 34.17 -16.24
C LEU A 317 -27.48 34.13 -17.07
N ILE A 318 -28.46 33.30 -16.69
CA ILE A 318 -29.79 33.26 -17.31
C ILE A 318 -30.50 34.61 -17.14
N SER A 319 -30.48 35.18 -15.95
CA SER A 319 -31.10 36.49 -15.68
C SER A 319 -30.47 37.63 -16.48
N THR A 320 -29.14 37.61 -16.63
CA THR A 320 -28.38 38.60 -17.41
C THR A 320 -28.70 38.48 -18.89
N ARG A 321 -28.71 37.26 -19.44
CA ARG A 321 -29.10 37.00 -20.85
C ARG A 321 -30.55 37.40 -21.13
N LYS A 322 -31.46 37.18 -20.18
CA LYS A 322 -32.85 37.64 -20.32
C LYS A 322 -32.90 39.16 -20.39
N SER A 323 -32.21 39.85 -19.49
CA SER A 323 -32.15 41.31 -19.48
C SER A 323 -31.47 41.87 -20.73
N GLU A 324 -30.46 41.20 -21.28
CA GLU A 324 -29.79 41.57 -22.54
C GLU A 324 -30.80 41.60 -23.69
N ARG A 325 -31.60 40.55 -23.85
CA ARG A 325 -32.65 40.46 -24.88
C ARG A 325 -33.72 41.53 -24.72
N GLU A 326 -34.17 41.77 -23.49
CA GLU A 326 -35.15 42.82 -23.17
C GLU A 326 -34.61 44.21 -23.56
N THR A 327 -33.35 44.51 -23.20
CA THR A 327 -32.69 45.77 -23.52
C THR A 327 -32.48 45.93 -25.02
N GLN A 328 -32.04 44.89 -25.72
CA GLN A 328 -31.86 44.92 -27.17
C GLN A 328 -33.18 45.21 -27.88
N HIS A 329 -34.28 44.56 -27.46
CA HIS A 329 -35.60 44.83 -28.02
C HIS A 329 -36.05 46.29 -27.81
N MET A 330 -35.78 46.88 -26.64
CA MET A 330 -36.10 48.28 -26.35
C MET A 330 -35.26 49.25 -27.20
N ILE A 331 -33.97 48.96 -27.40
CA ILE A 331 -33.09 49.72 -28.28
C ILE A 331 -33.60 49.68 -29.72
N ASP A 332 -33.94 48.48 -30.23
CA ASP A 332 -34.46 48.31 -31.58
C ASP A 332 -35.79 49.06 -31.78
N ASP A 333 -36.71 49.01 -30.80
CA ASP A 333 -37.95 49.77 -30.87
C ASP A 333 -37.71 51.29 -30.85
N LEU A 334 -36.79 51.77 -30.00
CA LEU A 334 -36.42 53.18 -29.96
C LEU A 334 -35.85 53.66 -31.30
N LEU A 335 -34.95 52.89 -31.92
CA LEU A 335 -34.37 53.19 -33.22
C LEU A 335 -35.45 53.23 -34.31
N ARG A 336 -36.34 52.23 -34.35
CA ARG A 336 -37.46 52.17 -35.30
C ARG A 336 -38.39 53.39 -35.16
N GLN A 337 -38.70 53.82 -33.94
CA GLN A 337 -39.56 54.99 -33.72
C GLN A 337 -38.85 56.31 -34.06
N ALA A 338 -37.56 56.43 -33.75
CA ALA A 338 -36.75 57.60 -34.10
C ALA A 338 -36.63 57.79 -35.62
N GLU A 339 -36.42 56.70 -36.38
CA GLU A 339 -36.42 56.71 -37.84
C GLU A 339 -37.76 57.15 -38.43
N ARG A 340 -38.88 56.64 -37.92
CA ARG A 340 -40.23 57.08 -38.34
C ARG A 340 -40.42 58.59 -38.14
N LEU A 341 -39.92 59.13 -37.03
CA LEU A 341 -40.03 60.56 -36.71
C LEU A 341 -39.14 61.41 -37.64
N LYS A 342 -37.95 60.92 -38.03
CA LYS A 342 -37.11 61.55 -39.06
C LYS A 342 -37.79 61.56 -40.43
N ARG A 343 -38.36 60.44 -40.88
CA ARG A 343 -39.08 60.34 -42.17
C ARG A 343 -40.30 61.28 -42.24
N HIS A 344 -41.03 61.46 -41.15
CA HIS A 344 -42.16 62.41 -41.09
C HIS A 344 -41.74 63.88 -41.17
N LYS A 345 -40.52 64.23 -40.72
CA LYS A 345 -39.96 65.59 -40.77
C LYS A 345 -39.27 65.94 -42.10
N ALA A 346 -39.11 64.98 -43.02
CA ALA A 346 -38.53 65.23 -44.34
C ALA A 346 -39.40 66.20 -45.17
N PRO A 347 -38.78 67.10 -45.95
CA PRO A 347 -39.49 68.08 -46.78
C PRO A 347 -40.45 67.40 -47.78
N LYS A 348 -41.52 68.12 -48.16
CA LYS A 348 -42.70 67.56 -48.86
C LYS A 348 -42.41 66.85 -50.19
N GLY A 349 -41.22 67.02 -50.80
CA GLY A 349 -40.85 66.44 -52.10
C GLY A 349 -40.45 64.96 -52.11
N GLU A 350 -40.11 64.35 -50.97
CA GLU A 350 -39.65 62.94 -50.88
C GLU A 350 -40.66 61.98 -50.25
N ARG A 351 -41.90 62.41 -50.02
CA ARG A 351 -42.93 61.57 -49.40
C ARG A 351 -43.48 60.57 -50.42
N VAL A 352 -42.81 59.43 -50.55
CA VAL A 352 -43.32 58.29 -51.34
C VAL A 352 -44.64 57.84 -50.71
N SER A 353 -45.72 58.05 -51.48
CA SER A 353 -47.07 57.63 -51.14
C SER A 353 -47.16 56.10 -51.17
N ARG A 354 -47.45 55.49 -50.02
CA ARG A 354 -48.11 54.16 -49.91
C ARG A 354 -48.58 53.95 -48.46
N SER A 355 -49.90 54.02 -48.27
CA SER A 355 -50.72 53.35 -47.24
C SER A 355 -51.76 54.29 -46.60
N ILE A 356 -53.03 53.89 -46.72
CA ILE A 356 -54.28 54.61 -46.38
C ILE A 356 -54.66 54.47 -44.88
N PHE A 357 -53.83 53.84 -44.04
CA PHE A 357 -54.10 53.84 -42.61
C PHE A 357 -53.60 55.14 -41.95
N HIS A 358 -54.53 55.97 -41.47
CA HIS A 358 -54.25 57.10 -40.56
C HIS A 358 -53.57 56.59 -39.27
N ARG A 359 -52.26 56.38 -39.32
CA ARG A 359 -51.45 56.10 -38.13
C ARG A 359 -51.01 57.44 -37.54
N LYS A 360 -51.44 57.71 -36.30
CA LYS A 360 -51.14 58.93 -35.53
C LYS A 360 -49.66 59.34 -35.69
N ALA A 361 -49.41 60.63 -35.90
CA ALA A 361 -48.07 61.18 -35.98
C ALA A 361 -47.24 60.78 -34.75
N PRO A 362 -45.96 60.37 -34.92
CA PRO A 362 -45.13 59.96 -33.80
C PRO A 362 -44.93 61.12 -32.82
N ASN A 363 -45.42 60.97 -31.59
CA ASN A 363 -45.40 62.01 -30.56
C ASN A 363 -44.00 62.12 -29.95
N LYS A 364 -43.41 63.33 -29.99
CA LYS A 364 -42.09 63.63 -29.41
C LYS A 364 -42.03 63.32 -27.90
N LEU A 365 -43.16 63.43 -27.19
CA LEU A 365 -43.29 63.04 -25.78
C LEU A 365 -43.25 61.52 -25.59
N HIS A 366 -43.83 60.76 -26.52
CA HIS A 366 -43.78 59.29 -26.49
C HIS A 366 -42.36 58.78 -26.72
N LEU A 367 -41.64 59.38 -27.67
CA LEU A 367 -40.22 59.05 -27.92
C LEU A 367 -39.35 59.34 -26.69
N LYS A 368 -39.56 60.49 -26.01
CA LYS A 368 -38.86 60.78 -24.75
C LYS A 368 -39.16 59.74 -23.66
N LYS A 369 -40.43 59.34 -23.48
CA LYS A 369 -40.80 58.29 -22.52
C LYS A 369 -40.15 56.94 -22.85
N LEU A 370 -40.06 56.60 -24.14
CA LEU A 370 -39.40 55.38 -24.59
C LEU A 370 -37.88 55.45 -24.38
N GLN A 371 -37.25 56.61 -24.59
CA GLN A 371 -35.84 56.83 -24.25
C GLN A 371 -35.58 56.59 -22.76
N THR A 372 -36.39 57.18 -21.88
CA THR A 372 -36.24 56.98 -20.42
C THR A 372 -36.36 55.50 -20.04
N LYS A 373 -37.38 54.80 -20.56
CA LYS A 373 -37.52 53.35 -20.32
C LYS A 373 -36.36 52.52 -20.88
N THR A 374 -35.82 52.90 -22.04
CA THR A 374 -34.67 52.21 -22.63
C THR A 374 -33.44 52.37 -21.75
N ILE A 375 -33.18 53.59 -21.23
CA ILE A 375 -32.09 53.86 -20.29
C ILE A 375 -32.28 53.07 -18.99
N GLU A 376 -33.51 52.99 -18.45
CA GLU A 376 -33.82 52.18 -17.26
C GLU A 376 -33.47 50.70 -17.47
N HIS A 377 -33.84 50.13 -18.62
CA HIS A 377 -33.48 48.75 -18.99
C HIS A 377 -31.96 48.56 -19.17
N MET A 378 -31.26 49.53 -19.78
CA MET A 378 -29.80 49.50 -19.91
C MET A 378 -29.10 49.52 -18.55
N VAL A 379 -29.54 50.39 -17.63
CA VAL A 379 -29.01 50.47 -16.26
C VAL A 379 -29.28 49.16 -15.49
N LYS A 380 -30.49 48.59 -15.63
CA LYS A 380 -30.84 47.29 -15.05
C LYS A 380 -29.92 46.18 -15.56
N HIS A 381 -29.67 46.14 -16.88
CA HIS A 381 -28.78 45.17 -17.49
C HIS A 381 -27.33 45.33 -17.01
N LEU A 382 -26.80 46.56 -16.98
CA LEU A 382 -25.46 46.85 -16.49
C LEU A 382 -25.27 46.38 -15.03
N ASN A 383 -26.26 46.64 -14.18
CA ASN A 383 -26.26 46.20 -12.78
C ASN A 383 -26.27 44.66 -12.66
N LEU A 384 -27.01 43.96 -13.51
CA LEU A 384 -27.00 42.49 -13.55
C LEU A 384 -25.65 41.95 -14.05
N CYS A 385 -25.05 42.56 -15.07
CA CYS A 385 -23.70 42.21 -15.56
C CYS A 385 -22.64 42.38 -14.48
N ALA A 386 -22.68 43.48 -13.72
CA ALA A 386 -21.76 43.72 -12.62
C ALA A 386 -21.91 42.65 -11.52
N LYS A 387 -23.15 42.33 -11.12
CA LYS A 387 -23.43 41.27 -10.14
C LYS A 387 -22.96 39.89 -10.62
N ALA A 388 -23.24 39.55 -11.89
CA ALA A 388 -22.82 38.29 -12.49
C ALA A 388 -21.30 38.17 -12.57
N SER A 389 -20.59 39.23 -12.94
CA SER A 389 -19.12 39.27 -12.99
C SER A 389 -18.50 39.07 -11.61
N ILE A 390 -19.04 39.72 -10.58
CA ILE A 390 -18.60 39.56 -9.19
C ILE A 390 -18.80 38.10 -8.73
N GLN A 391 -19.96 37.50 -9.01
CA GLN A 391 -20.18 36.10 -8.64
C GLN A 391 -19.31 35.15 -9.45
N GLN A 392 -19.10 35.38 -10.75
CA GLN A 392 -18.24 34.54 -11.57
C GLN A 392 -16.81 34.54 -11.01
N LYS A 393 -16.30 35.72 -10.65
CA LYS A 393 -15.01 35.86 -9.98
C LYS A 393 -14.99 35.10 -8.66
N LYS A 394 -16.02 35.26 -7.81
CA LYS A 394 -16.16 34.52 -6.55
C LYS A 394 -16.19 33.00 -6.76
N TYR A 395 -16.88 32.53 -7.80
CA TYR A 395 -16.98 31.11 -8.14
C TYR A 395 -15.61 30.54 -8.49
N LEU A 396 -14.85 31.22 -9.37
CA LEU A 396 -13.56 30.77 -9.86
C LEU A 396 -12.43 30.90 -8.83
N GLU A 397 -12.42 31.98 -8.04
CA GLU A 397 -11.30 32.30 -7.14
C GLU A 397 -11.49 31.77 -5.71
N ILE A 398 -12.73 31.47 -5.29
CA ILE A 398 -13.03 31.10 -3.90
C ILE A 398 -13.82 29.78 -3.81
N GLU A 399 -15.00 29.72 -4.45
CA GLU A 399 -15.92 28.59 -4.25
C GLU A 399 -15.38 27.29 -4.86
N MET A 400 -14.87 27.33 -6.11
CA MET A 400 -14.30 26.16 -6.77
C MET A 400 -12.97 25.69 -6.18
N PRO A 401 -11.99 26.56 -5.85
CA PRO A 401 -10.79 26.12 -5.15
C PRO A 401 -11.08 25.43 -3.82
N LEU A 402 -12.11 25.87 -3.07
CA LEU A 402 -12.52 25.21 -1.84
C LEU A 402 -13.04 23.79 -2.09
N VAL A 403 -13.91 23.63 -3.10
CA VAL A 403 -14.44 22.33 -3.55
C VAL A 403 -13.31 21.39 -4.01
N LEU A 404 -12.37 21.91 -4.80
CA LEU A 404 -11.23 21.13 -5.29
C LEU A 404 -10.27 20.74 -4.15
N THR A 405 -10.04 21.62 -3.18
CA THR A 405 -9.23 21.32 -1.99
C THR A 405 -9.85 20.18 -1.17
N GLN A 406 -11.18 20.15 -1.05
CA GLN A 406 -11.87 19.05 -0.38
C GLN A 406 -11.69 17.73 -1.14
N MET A 407 -11.83 17.75 -2.48
CA MET A 407 -11.59 16.56 -3.30
C MET A 407 -10.13 16.07 -3.20
N GLN A 408 -9.16 16.99 -3.22
CA GLN A 408 -7.76 16.66 -3.00
C GLN A 408 -7.54 16.01 -1.64
N SER A 409 -8.18 16.54 -0.58
CA SER A 409 -8.05 15.96 0.76
C SER A 409 -8.57 14.52 0.84
N ILE A 410 -9.66 14.20 0.12
CA ILE A 410 -10.17 12.83 0.00
C ILE A 410 -9.11 11.93 -0.64
N GLU A 411 -8.47 12.40 -1.72
CA GLU A 411 -7.49 11.62 -2.45
C GLU A 411 -6.20 11.41 -1.65
N GLU A 412 -5.72 12.41 -0.92
CA GLU A 412 -4.59 12.30 0.00
C GLU A 412 -4.90 11.31 1.13
N MET A 413 -6.07 11.45 1.77
CA MET A 413 -6.52 10.50 2.81
C MET A 413 -6.64 9.07 2.26
N ARG A 414 -7.13 8.93 1.01
CA ARG A 414 -7.25 7.63 0.34
C ARG A 414 -5.89 7.00 0.13
N ILE A 415 -4.95 7.74 -0.46
CA ILE A 415 -3.61 7.23 -0.78
C ILE A 415 -2.90 6.81 0.49
N GLU A 416 -2.89 7.66 1.52
CA GLU A 416 -2.21 7.38 2.78
C GLU A 416 -2.85 6.19 3.52
N SER A 417 -4.18 6.19 3.63
CA SER A 417 -4.92 5.08 4.25
C SER A 417 -4.66 3.78 3.49
N PHE A 418 -4.84 3.77 2.17
CA PHE A 418 -4.69 2.58 1.36
C PHE A 418 -3.26 2.03 1.41
N ARG A 419 -2.25 2.88 1.27
CA ARG A 419 -0.83 2.51 1.40
C ARG A 419 -0.56 1.85 2.74
N LYS A 420 -0.97 2.48 3.83
CA LYS A 420 -0.78 1.95 5.19
C LYS A 420 -1.43 0.59 5.36
N GLN A 421 -2.63 0.40 4.82
CA GLN A 421 -3.34 -0.87 4.95
C GLN A 421 -2.76 -2.00 4.10
N ILE A 422 -2.20 -1.70 2.92
CA ILE A 422 -1.44 -2.69 2.15
C ILE A 422 -0.15 -3.09 2.89
N GLN A 423 0.55 -2.14 3.50
CA GLN A 423 1.73 -2.44 4.31
C GLN A 423 1.39 -3.29 5.54
N ASN A 424 0.29 -2.98 6.24
CA ASN A 424 -0.20 -3.81 7.33
C ASN A 424 -0.56 -5.22 6.87
N TYR A 425 -1.21 -5.35 5.72
CA TYR A 425 -1.52 -6.65 5.14
C TYR A 425 -0.25 -7.48 4.85
N SER A 426 0.79 -6.86 4.28
CA SER A 426 2.10 -7.52 4.06
C SER A 426 2.68 -8.08 5.36
N LYS A 427 2.71 -7.26 6.42
CA LYS A 427 3.22 -7.68 7.74
C LYS A 427 2.43 -8.84 8.34
N ILE A 428 1.11 -8.85 8.13
CA ILE A 428 0.25 -9.94 8.60
C ILE A 428 0.54 -11.23 7.83
N VAL A 429 0.80 -11.15 6.52
CA VAL A 429 1.18 -12.30 5.68
C VAL A 429 2.56 -12.84 6.08
N GLU A 430 3.54 -11.97 6.32
CA GLU A 430 4.87 -12.35 6.80
C GLU A 430 4.77 -13.10 8.13
N LYS A 431 4.08 -12.53 9.13
CA LYS A 431 3.87 -13.18 10.42
C LYS A 431 3.15 -14.53 10.28
N PHE A 432 2.13 -14.60 9.41
CA PHE A 432 1.43 -15.85 9.14
C PHE A 432 2.38 -16.91 8.57
N SER A 433 3.27 -16.54 7.66
CA SER A 433 4.28 -17.45 7.10
C SER A 433 5.22 -17.97 8.20
N ASP A 434 5.70 -17.10 9.08
CA ASP A 434 6.59 -17.49 10.18
C ASP A 434 5.90 -18.46 11.15
N ASP A 435 4.66 -18.16 11.55
CA ASP A 435 3.87 -19.03 12.42
C ASP A 435 3.60 -20.38 11.74
N TYR A 436 3.36 -20.40 10.43
CA TYR A 436 3.13 -21.63 9.65
C TYR A 436 4.40 -22.49 9.53
N ILE A 437 5.57 -21.86 9.34
CA ILE A 437 6.86 -22.55 9.31
C ILE A 437 7.15 -23.24 10.65
N ARG A 438 6.85 -22.58 11.77
CA ARG A 438 7.03 -23.17 13.11
C ARG A 438 6.21 -24.45 13.29
N VAL A 439 4.93 -24.42 12.89
CA VAL A 439 4.07 -25.62 12.95
C VAL A 439 4.64 -26.76 12.10
N ALA A 440 5.16 -26.45 10.90
CA ALA A 440 5.78 -27.47 10.05
C ALA A 440 7.06 -28.07 10.67
N GLN A 441 7.88 -27.25 11.33
CA GLN A 441 9.08 -27.70 12.04
C GLN A 441 8.73 -28.60 13.24
N ASP A 442 7.70 -28.25 14.00
CA ASP A 442 7.22 -29.08 15.12
C ASP A 442 6.78 -30.47 14.63
N ILE A 443 6.01 -30.52 13.53
CA ILE A 443 5.57 -31.79 12.92
C ILE A 443 6.78 -32.63 12.48
N GLN A 444 7.80 -32.02 11.89
CA GLN A 444 9.03 -32.72 11.50
C GLN A 444 9.76 -33.33 12.70
N ALA A 445 9.77 -32.64 13.84
CA ALA A 445 10.45 -33.10 15.04
C ALA A 445 9.80 -34.34 15.67
N PHE A 446 8.48 -34.54 15.51
CA PHE A 446 7.77 -35.67 16.14
C PHE A 446 8.19 -37.03 15.59
N GLY A 447 8.70 -37.10 14.35
CA GLY A 447 9.26 -38.33 13.81
C GLY A 447 10.44 -38.86 14.63
N ALA A 448 11.23 -37.97 15.24
CA ALA A 448 12.37 -38.33 16.07
C ALA A 448 11.97 -38.82 17.48
N VAL A 449 10.71 -38.61 17.90
CA VAL A 449 10.19 -39.03 19.22
C VAL A 449 9.74 -40.50 19.20
N ILE A 450 9.63 -41.11 18.02
CA ILE A 450 9.19 -42.50 17.87
C ILE A 450 10.29 -43.45 18.36
N ASP A 451 10.02 -44.15 19.47
CA ASP A 451 10.88 -45.19 20.05
C ASP A 451 10.45 -46.56 19.53
N LYS A 452 11.08 -46.96 18.42
CA LYS A 452 10.84 -48.26 17.79
C LYS A 452 11.03 -49.42 18.77
N ASP A 453 12.10 -49.41 19.55
CA ASP A 453 12.45 -50.54 20.41
C ASP A 453 11.51 -50.59 21.63
N GLY A 454 11.13 -49.44 22.17
CA GLY A 454 10.09 -49.31 23.20
C GLY A 454 8.74 -49.86 22.76
N ASP A 455 8.29 -49.51 21.55
CA ASP A 455 7.02 -49.98 21.02
C ASP A 455 7.01 -51.49 20.76
N VAL A 456 8.09 -52.05 20.21
CA VAL A 456 8.23 -53.50 19.98
C VAL A 456 8.26 -54.27 21.30
N ARG A 457 8.96 -53.76 22.32
CA ARG A 457 8.96 -54.35 23.67
C ARG A 457 7.56 -54.35 24.26
N ASN A 458 6.86 -53.20 24.24
CA ASN A 458 5.51 -53.08 24.79
C ASN A 458 4.51 -54.01 24.08
N PHE A 459 4.60 -54.13 22.76
CA PHE A 459 3.81 -55.08 21.97
C PHE A 459 4.03 -56.52 22.45
N THR A 460 5.30 -56.94 22.51
CA THR A 460 5.68 -58.31 22.93
C THR A 460 5.19 -58.61 24.34
N VAL A 461 5.34 -57.65 25.26
CA VAL A 461 4.88 -57.73 26.65
C VAL A 461 3.36 -57.88 26.71
N ASN A 462 2.60 -57.04 26.00
CA ASN A 462 1.14 -57.09 26.01
C ASN A 462 0.59 -58.40 25.43
N CYS A 463 1.20 -58.91 24.34
CA CYS A 463 0.83 -60.20 23.74
C CYS A 463 1.20 -61.39 24.64
N ALA A 464 2.35 -61.35 25.31
CA ALA A 464 2.76 -62.43 26.21
C ALA A 464 1.87 -62.53 27.46
N TYR A 465 1.46 -61.37 28.01
CA TYR A 465 0.58 -61.33 29.18
C TYR A 465 -0.88 -61.68 28.85
N SER A 466 -1.36 -61.51 27.62
CA SER A 466 -2.72 -61.94 27.23
C SER A 466 -2.92 -63.46 27.25
N GLU A 467 -1.84 -64.24 27.17
CA GLU A 467 -1.83 -65.72 27.21
C GLU A 467 -1.45 -66.27 28.61
N GLY A 468 -1.29 -65.42 29.63
CA GLY A 468 -0.94 -65.84 31.00
C GLY A 468 0.52 -66.29 31.20
N LEU A 469 1.38 -66.11 30.19
CA LEU A 469 2.81 -66.42 30.26
C LEU A 469 3.58 -65.28 30.94
N LYS A 470 4.06 -65.51 32.17
CA LYS A 470 5.09 -64.65 32.79
C LYS A 470 6.42 -64.91 32.08
N LEU A 471 6.83 -64.00 31.19
CA LEU A 471 8.20 -64.02 30.67
C LEU A 471 9.19 -63.86 31.85
N PRO A 472 10.25 -64.69 31.93
CA PRO A 472 11.32 -64.46 32.91
C PRO A 472 11.95 -63.10 32.64
N ASP A 473 12.49 -62.48 33.69
CA ASP A 473 13.19 -61.21 33.61
C ASP A 473 14.51 -61.39 32.81
N VAL A 474 14.41 -61.40 31.48
CA VAL A 474 15.56 -61.56 30.60
C VAL A 474 16.31 -60.23 30.56
N LYS A 475 17.24 -60.06 31.48
CA LYS A 475 18.34 -59.11 31.30
C LYS A 475 19.11 -59.53 30.07
N TYR A 476 19.02 -58.74 28.99
CA TYR A 476 19.95 -58.84 27.87
C TYR A 476 21.37 -58.62 28.41
N SER A 477 22.07 -59.72 28.64
CA SER A 477 23.52 -59.70 28.71
C SER A 477 23.97 -59.64 27.26
N LEU A 478 24.23 -58.44 26.74
CA LEU A 478 24.97 -58.33 25.50
C LEU A 478 26.24 -59.16 25.69
N SER A 479 26.42 -60.19 24.88
CA SER A 479 27.55 -61.14 24.97
C SER A 479 28.88 -60.48 24.61
N LYS A 480 28.84 -59.18 24.29
CA LYS A 480 29.98 -58.35 23.97
C LYS A 480 29.82 -56.95 24.57
N THR A 481 30.88 -56.40 25.15
CA THR A 481 30.90 -55.03 25.69
C THR A 481 30.88 -53.99 24.54
N PRO A 482 30.49 -52.71 24.80
CA PRO A 482 30.58 -51.64 23.81
C PRO A 482 32.01 -51.47 23.23
N GLU A 483 33.05 -51.85 23.97
CA GLU A 483 34.43 -51.89 23.48
C GLU A 483 34.69 -53.04 22.50
N GLU A 484 34.11 -54.22 22.70
CA GLU A 484 34.26 -55.39 21.80
C GLU A 484 33.50 -55.20 20.48
N LEU A 485 32.46 -54.36 20.46
CA LEU A 485 31.76 -53.93 19.25
C LEU A 485 32.53 -52.87 18.44
N LYS A 486 33.61 -52.28 18.98
CA LYS A 486 34.51 -51.40 18.20
C LYS A 486 35.44 -52.17 17.28
N GLY A 487 35.56 -53.49 17.43
CA GLY A 487 36.38 -54.35 16.55
C GLY A 487 35.67 -54.70 15.24
N ASP A 488 34.35 -54.89 15.30
CA ASP A 488 33.49 -55.15 14.14
C ASP A 488 32.76 -53.86 13.74
N VAL A 489 33.52 -52.84 13.35
CA VAL A 489 32.92 -51.66 12.69
C VAL A 489 32.46 -52.10 11.31
N ILE A 490 31.21 -52.53 11.21
CA ILE A 490 30.44 -52.23 10.00
C ILE A 490 30.36 -50.70 9.98
N VAL A 491 31.18 -50.09 9.13
CA VAL A 491 31.08 -48.68 8.81
C VAL A 491 29.68 -48.49 8.22
N LEU A 492 28.74 -47.98 9.01
CA LEU A 492 27.52 -47.36 8.48
C LEU A 492 27.95 -46.08 7.77
N SER A 493 28.45 -46.26 6.55
CA SER A 493 28.73 -45.22 5.57
C SER A 493 27.39 -44.65 5.10
N GLY A 494 26.91 -43.61 5.78
CA GLY A 494 25.63 -42.98 5.46
C GLY A 494 25.55 -41.51 5.87
N ALA A 495 26.65 -40.76 5.70
CA ALA A 495 26.58 -39.31 5.74
C ALA A 495 26.14 -38.82 4.36
N ASP A 496 24.95 -38.22 4.26
CA ASP A 496 24.46 -37.63 3.01
C ASP A 496 25.43 -36.55 2.51
N VAL A 497 26.20 -36.89 1.47
CA VAL A 497 27.23 -36.02 0.88
C VAL A 497 26.64 -34.70 0.35
N PHE A 498 25.33 -34.64 0.08
CA PHE A 498 24.67 -33.47 -0.52
C PHE A 498 24.34 -32.33 0.45
N ASN A 499 24.70 -32.41 1.73
CA ASN A 499 24.40 -31.35 2.72
C ASN A 499 25.52 -31.13 3.77
N LEU A 500 26.75 -31.48 3.43
CA LEU A 500 27.92 -31.35 4.32
C LEU A 500 28.76 -30.12 3.95
N THR A 501 29.69 -29.76 4.85
CA THR A 501 30.73 -28.79 4.50
C THR A 501 31.81 -29.48 3.65
N LEU A 502 32.48 -28.73 2.77
CA LEU A 502 33.59 -29.27 1.97
C LEU A 502 34.69 -29.93 2.81
N PRO A 503 35.12 -29.38 3.96
CA PRO A 503 36.06 -30.06 4.86
C PRO A 503 35.59 -31.45 5.32
N ASP A 504 34.33 -31.59 5.74
CA ASP A 504 33.79 -32.88 6.22
C ASP A 504 33.75 -33.92 5.09
N ILE A 505 33.43 -33.49 3.87
CA ILE A 505 33.45 -34.34 2.67
C ILE A 505 34.89 -34.78 2.36
N MET A 506 35.86 -33.87 2.44
CA MET A 506 37.27 -34.17 2.21
C MET A 506 37.84 -35.12 3.28
N GLU A 507 37.44 -34.96 4.53
CA GLU A 507 37.87 -35.83 5.63
C GLU A 507 37.27 -37.24 5.50
N SER A 508 35.97 -37.34 5.19
CA SER A 508 35.29 -38.62 5.00
C SER A 508 35.82 -39.39 3.79
N GLN A 509 36.11 -38.72 2.68
CA GLN A 509 36.66 -39.38 1.49
C GLN A 509 38.13 -39.79 1.64
N LYS A 510 38.90 -39.16 2.54
CA LYS A 510 40.35 -39.39 2.70
C LYS A 510 40.69 -40.86 2.96
N LYS A 511 39.78 -41.62 3.59
CA LYS A 511 39.93 -43.07 3.81
C LYS A 511 39.97 -43.88 2.52
N SER A 512 39.17 -43.48 1.52
CA SER A 512 39.02 -44.21 0.24
C SER A 512 39.81 -43.57 -0.90
N TYR A 513 40.05 -42.26 -0.83
CA TYR A 513 40.70 -41.47 -1.87
C TYR A 513 41.70 -40.46 -1.25
N PRO A 514 42.81 -40.93 -0.64
CA PRO A 514 43.75 -40.09 0.09
C PRO A 514 44.50 -39.07 -0.78
N GLU A 515 44.68 -39.38 -2.07
CA GLU A 515 45.42 -38.54 -3.03
C GLU A 515 44.57 -37.42 -3.67
N LEU A 516 43.24 -37.47 -3.53
CA LEU A 516 42.35 -36.48 -4.15
C LEU A 516 42.32 -35.19 -3.33
N LYS A 517 42.67 -34.08 -3.99
CA LYS A 517 42.63 -32.73 -3.42
C LYS A 517 41.28 -32.03 -3.59
N VAL A 518 40.36 -32.63 -4.33
CA VAL A 518 38.99 -32.16 -4.58
C VAL A 518 37.97 -33.26 -4.22
N PRO A 519 36.70 -32.90 -3.94
CA PRO A 519 35.67 -33.88 -3.63
C PRO A 519 35.47 -34.93 -4.74
N LYS A 520 35.47 -36.23 -4.39
CA LYS A 520 35.30 -37.34 -5.33
C LYS A 520 33.99 -37.25 -6.10
N ILE A 521 32.94 -36.75 -5.46
CA ILE A 521 31.64 -36.53 -6.11
C ILE A 521 31.72 -35.53 -7.26
N ILE A 522 32.54 -34.47 -7.13
CA ILE A 522 32.76 -33.52 -8.23
C ILE A 522 33.47 -34.23 -9.38
N VAL A 523 34.57 -34.93 -9.10
CA VAL A 523 35.33 -35.67 -10.11
C VAL A 523 34.45 -36.66 -10.86
N ALA A 524 33.66 -37.47 -10.15
CA ALA A 524 32.79 -38.46 -10.76
C ALA A 524 31.69 -37.83 -11.64
N LEU A 525 31.12 -36.71 -11.20
CA LEU A 525 30.09 -36.01 -11.96
C LEU A 525 30.67 -35.31 -13.20
N THR A 526 31.85 -34.71 -13.10
CA THR A 526 32.51 -34.04 -14.24
C THR A 526 33.00 -35.05 -15.28
N GLU A 527 33.61 -36.17 -14.84
CA GLU A 527 33.99 -37.28 -15.73
C GLU A 527 32.76 -37.89 -16.42
N ALA A 528 31.64 -38.06 -15.68
CA ALA A 528 30.40 -38.56 -16.26
C ALA A 528 29.79 -37.59 -17.28
N ILE A 529 29.84 -36.27 -17.04
CA ILE A 529 29.39 -35.26 -18.02
C ILE A 529 30.23 -35.35 -19.29
N GLU A 530 31.55 -35.53 -19.17
CA GLU A 530 32.46 -35.64 -20.30
C GLU A 530 32.23 -36.94 -21.09
N HIS A 531 32.22 -38.09 -20.41
CA HIS A 531 32.06 -39.41 -21.03
C HIS A 531 30.69 -39.59 -21.72
N LEU A 532 29.64 -38.95 -21.20
CA LEU A 532 28.28 -39.01 -21.77
C LEU A 532 28.04 -37.97 -22.88
N GLY A 533 29.09 -37.27 -23.34
CA GLY A 533 28.97 -36.26 -24.40
C GLY A 533 28.22 -34.99 -23.98
N GLY A 534 28.30 -34.63 -22.70
CA GLY A 534 27.57 -33.49 -22.13
C GLY A 534 28.01 -32.14 -22.68
N PHE A 535 29.24 -32.00 -23.15
CA PHE A 535 29.71 -30.75 -23.78
C PHE A 535 29.18 -30.57 -25.21
N GLN A 536 28.72 -31.64 -25.85
CA GLN A 536 28.02 -31.62 -27.13
C GLN A 536 26.49 -31.52 -26.96
N ALA A 537 25.99 -31.75 -25.74
CA ALA A 537 24.56 -31.70 -25.45
C ALA A 537 24.05 -30.26 -25.31
N GLU A 538 22.93 -29.94 -25.99
CA GLU A 538 22.36 -28.59 -25.97
C GLU A 538 21.94 -28.19 -24.55
N GLY A 539 22.49 -27.08 -24.07
CA GLY A 539 22.09 -26.50 -22.80
C GLY A 539 22.33 -27.42 -21.61
N ILE A 540 23.46 -28.15 -21.58
CA ILE A 540 23.84 -29.10 -20.54
C ILE A 540 23.54 -28.67 -19.10
N PHE A 541 23.79 -27.40 -18.74
CA PHE A 541 23.45 -26.84 -17.41
C PHE A 541 22.14 -26.04 -17.37
N ARG A 542 21.50 -25.77 -18.51
CA ARG A 542 20.27 -24.98 -18.66
C ARG A 542 19.01 -25.85 -18.73
N VAL A 543 19.06 -26.98 -19.42
CA VAL A 543 17.94 -27.92 -19.57
C VAL A 543 17.84 -28.79 -18.31
N PRO A 544 16.65 -28.91 -17.69
CA PRO A 544 16.46 -29.76 -16.52
C PRO A 544 16.47 -31.24 -16.92
N ALA A 545 17.12 -32.07 -16.10
CA ALA A 545 17.09 -33.52 -16.25
C ALA A 545 15.76 -34.13 -15.81
N ASN A 546 15.53 -35.40 -16.16
CA ASN A 546 14.40 -36.16 -15.63
C ASN A 546 14.55 -36.32 -14.10
N LYS A 547 13.54 -35.86 -13.37
CA LYS A 547 13.53 -35.85 -11.90
C LYS A 547 13.70 -37.24 -11.27
N LYS A 548 13.12 -38.29 -11.87
CA LYS A 548 13.22 -39.67 -11.33
C LYS A 548 14.65 -40.18 -11.39
N ASP A 549 15.33 -39.95 -12.51
CA ASP A 549 16.70 -40.42 -12.74
C ASP A 549 17.69 -39.63 -11.87
N LEU A 550 17.42 -38.33 -11.70
CA LEU A 550 18.17 -37.47 -10.79
C LEU A 550 18.01 -37.92 -9.34
N ASP A 551 16.78 -38.15 -8.85
CA ASP A 551 16.54 -38.60 -7.47
C ASP A 551 17.12 -39.99 -7.19
N THR A 552 17.16 -40.86 -8.20
CA THR A 552 17.72 -42.22 -8.08
C THR A 552 19.24 -42.17 -8.00
N SER A 553 19.86 -41.41 -8.91
CA SER A 553 21.32 -41.23 -8.95
C SER A 553 21.84 -40.48 -7.72
N LYS A 554 21.08 -39.49 -7.23
CA LYS A 554 21.38 -38.78 -5.98
C LYS A 554 21.44 -39.72 -4.78
N ARG A 555 20.46 -40.62 -4.65
CA ARG A 555 20.41 -41.63 -3.57
C ARG A 555 21.58 -42.61 -3.64
N SER A 556 21.96 -43.05 -4.84
CA SER A 556 23.13 -43.90 -5.04
C SER A 556 24.42 -43.21 -4.59
N MET A 557 24.64 -41.96 -5.01
CA MET A 557 25.83 -41.17 -4.63
C MET A 557 25.87 -40.80 -3.14
N ALA A 558 24.72 -40.56 -2.51
CA ALA A 558 24.64 -40.34 -1.07
C ALA A 558 25.09 -41.56 -0.25
N ASN A 559 24.94 -42.77 -0.82
CA ASN A 559 25.41 -44.02 -0.22
C ASN A 559 26.87 -44.35 -0.57
N GLY A 560 27.60 -43.42 -1.22
CA GLY A 560 29.01 -43.59 -1.59
C GLY A 560 29.24 -44.32 -2.92
N ASP A 561 28.19 -44.62 -3.69
CA ASP A 561 28.31 -45.17 -5.05
C ASP A 561 28.34 -44.04 -6.08
N TYR A 562 29.55 -43.70 -6.53
CA TYR A 562 29.78 -42.61 -7.49
C TYR A 562 29.70 -43.06 -8.96
N LYS A 563 29.12 -44.22 -9.25
CA LYS A 563 28.99 -44.72 -10.63
C LYS A 563 27.77 -44.09 -11.32
N VAL A 564 27.98 -43.57 -12.52
CA VAL A 564 26.91 -43.10 -13.40
C VAL A 564 26.78 -44.10 -14.56
N PRO A 565 25.62 -44.74 -14.78
CA PRO A 565 25.44 -45.67 -15.89
C PRO A 565 25.62 -44.98 -17.25
N GLU A 566 26.22 -45.66 -18.23
CA GLU A 566 26.44 -45.13 -19.59
C GLU A 566 25.14 -44.80 -20.33
N SER A 567 24.03 -45.44 -19.96
CA SER A 567 22.69 -45.15 -20.53
C SER A 567 22.04 -43.88 -19.96
N THR A 568 22.71 -43.18 -19.05
CA THR A 568 22.16 -42.01 -18.36
C THR A 568 22.28 -40.76 -19.24
N SER A 569 21.25 -39.91 -19.26
CA SER A 569 21.34 -38.61 -19.95
C SER A 569 22.42 -37.73 -19.32
N PRO A 570 23.25 -37.01 -20.10
CA PRO A 570 24.28 -36.10 -19.56
C PRO A 570 23.70 -34.95 -18.72
N HIS A 571 22.41 -34.63 -18.88
CA HIS A 571 21.73 -33.65 -18.03
C HIS A 571 21.61 -34.10 -16.57
N VAL A 572 21.60 -35.41 -16.30
CA VAL A 572 21.48 -35.96 -14.93
C VAL A 572 22.72 -35.63 -14.10
N PRO A 573 23.97 -36.01 -14.48
CA PRO A 573 25.15 -35.62 -13.71
C PRO A 573 25.37 -34.10 -13.70
N ALA A 574 24.99 -33.37 -14.76
CA ALA A 574 25.01 -31.90 -14.74
C ALA A 574 24.00 -31.30 -13.74
N GLY A 575 22.83 -31.91 -13.60
CA GLY A 575 21.82 -31.56 -12.58
C GLY A 575 22.32 -31.84 -11.17
N LEU A 576 22.89 -33.02 -10.95
CA LEU A 576 23.46 -33.42 -9.66
C LEU A 576 24.64 -32.56 -9.24
N LEU A 577 25.49 -32.13 -10.19
CA LEU A 577 26.60 -31.23 -9.90
C LEU A 577 26.10 -29.87 -9.39
N LYS A 578 25.04 -29.33 -10.01
CA LYS A 578 24.38 -28.11 -9.53
C LYS A 578 23.75 -28.31 -8.15
N ASP A 579 23.05 -29.42 -7.96
CA ASP A 579 22.40 -29.74 -6.69
C ASP A 579 23.40 -29.95 -5.56
N PHE A 580 24.55 -30.56 -5.84
CA PHE A 580 25.66 -30.72 -4.90
C PHE A 580 26.23 -29.35 -4.50
N LEU A 581 26.62 -28.53 -5.48
CA LEU A 581 27.21 -27.21 -5.21
C LEU A 581 26.26 -26.28 -4.47
N ARG A 582 24.95 -26.36 -4.75
CA ARG A 582 23.91 -25.59 -4.07
C ARG A 582 23.57 -26.16 -2.68
N GLY A 583 23.73 -27.46 -2.49
CA GLY A 583 23.44 -28.17 -1.24
C GLY A 583 24.56 -28.08 -0.19
N LEU A 584 25.75 -27.59 -0.56
CA LEU A 584 26.83 -27.38 0.41
C LEU A 584 26.37 -26.48 1.57
N ARG A 585 26.67 -26.91 2.80
CA ARG A 585 26.31 -26.16 4.01
C ARG A 585 26.96 -24.78 4.09
N GLU A 586 28.17 -24.67 3.53
CA GLU A 586 28.83 -23.40 3.24
C GLU A 586 28.99 -23.31 1.71
N PRO A 587 28.53 -22.24 1.05
CA PRO A 587 28.66 -22.12 -0.40
C PRO A 587 30.14 -22.15 -0.82
N LEU A 588 30.41 -22.73 -2.01
CA LEU A 588 31.77 -22.89 -2.53
C LEU A 588 32.55 -21.56 -2.54
N ILE A 589 31.87 -20.46 -2.87
CA ILE A 589 32.33 -19.09 -2.67
C ILE A 589 31.51 -18.51 -1.51
N PRO A 590 32.14 -18.24 -0.35
CA PRO A 590 31.46 -17.63 0.81
C PRO A 590 30.81 -16.29 0.50
N GLU A 591 29.72 -15.96 1.19
CA GLU A 591 28.93 -14.73 0.93
C GLU A 591 29.76 -13.45 1.11
N GLU A 592 30.72 -13.46 2.03
CA GLU A 592 31.62 -12.33 2.31
C GLU A 592 32.52 -12.01 1.10
N LEU A 593 32.86 -13.02 0.30
CA LEU A 593 33.67 -12.88 -0.91
C LEU A 593 32.80 -12.69 -2.16
N TYR A 594 31.57 -13.20 -2.17
CA TYR A 594 30.63 -13.07 -3.29
C TYR A 594 30.32 -11.61 -3.63
N SER A 595 30.11 -10.76 -2.61
CA SER A 595 29.83 -9.33 -2.82
C SER A 595 30.99 -8.62 -3.54
N LYS A 596 32.24 -8.93 -3.16
CA LYS A 596 33.44 -8.44 -3.86
C LYS A 596 33.51 -8.95 -5.31
N CYS A 597 33.15 -10.21 -5.57
CA CYS A 597 33.08 -10.73 -6.94
C CYS A 597 32.10 -9.96 -7.83
N VAL A 598 30.91 -9.64 -7.30
CA VAL A 598 29.88 -8.89 -8.04
C VAL A 598 30.34 -7.45 -8.32
N GLU A 599 30.98 -6.79 -7.35
CA GLU A 599 31.54 -5.45 -7.55
C GLU A 599 32.63 -5.44 -8.62
N LEU A 600 33.55 -6.41 -8.57
CA LEU A 600 34.59 -6.59 -9.59
C LEU A 600 34.02 -6.89 -10.98
N SER A 601 32.86 -7.53 -11.09
CA SER A 601 32.22 -7.79 -12.39
C SER A 601 31.61 -6.53 -13.03
N LYS A 602 31.23 -5.53 -12.22
CA LYS A 602 30.56 -4.30 -12.68
C LYS A 602 31.54 -3.22 -13.15
N SER A 603 32.81 -3.29 -12.76
CA SER A 603 33.81 -2.24 -13.03
C SER A 603 34.32 -2.19 -14.47
N GLY A 604 33.78 -2.98 -15.41
CA GLY A 604 34.04 -2.86 -16.85
C GLY A 604 35.46 -3.26 -17.30
N GLY A 605 36.33 -3.66 -16.36
CA GLY A 605 37.65 -4.22 -16.61
C GLY A 605 38.02 -5.19 -15.50
N MET A 606 38.29 -6.44 -15.85
CA MET A 606 38.62 -7.51 -14.91
C MET A 606 40.04 -7.29 -14.37
N ASP A 607 40.17 -6.66 -13.21
CA ASP A 607 41.47 -6.49 -12.55
C ASP A 607 41.97 -7.85 -12.04
N ALA A 608 42.95 -8.41 -12.76
CA ALA A 608 43.54 -9.70 -12.44
C ALA A 608 44.16 -9.75 -11.03
N LYS A 609 44.62 -8.61 -10.49
CA LYS A 609 45.16 -8.55 -9.12
C LYS A 609 44.05 -8.69 -8.09
N ALA A 610 42.97 -7.93 -8.25
CA ALA A 610 41.83 -8.00 -7.33
C ALA A 610 41.12 -9.36 -7.38
N LEU A 611 41.03 -9.99 -8.56
CA LEU A 611 40.52 -11.35 -8.69
C LEU A 611 41.42 -12.35 -7.94
N ARG A 612 42.75 -12.25 -8.12
CA ARG A 612 43.71 -13.12 -7.42
C ARG A 612 43.65 -12.96 -5.91
N GLU A 613 43.38 -11.76 -5.41
CA GLU A 613 43.17 -11.50 -3.98
C GLU A 613 41.92 -12.22 -3.46
N VAL A 614 40.80 -12.18 -4.18
CA VAL A 614 39.58 -12.93 -3.81
C VAL A 614 39.86 -14.44 -3.78
N PHE A 615 40.53 -14.99 -4.78
CA PHE A 615 40.89 -16.40 -4.84
C PHE A 615 41.87 -16.83 -3.75
N ASN A 616 42.83 -15.96 -3.39
CA ASN A 616 43.78 -16.24 -2.30
C ASN A 616 43.11 -16.27 -0.92
N ASN A 617 41.97 -15.60 -0.76
CA ASN A 617 41.19 -15.58 0.48
C ASN A 617 40.23 -16.77 0.62
N LEU A 618 40.10 -17.63 -0.40
CA LEU A 618 39.34 -18.87 -0.29
C LEU A 618 40.11 -19.91 0.54
N LYS A 619 39.37 -20.73 1.30
CA LYS A 619 39.93 -21.94 1.95
C LYS A 619 40.59 -22.82 0.86
N ALA A 620 41.68 -23.51 1.21
CA ALA A 620 42.48 -24.27 0.24
C ALA A 620 41.66 -25.29 -0.58
N VAL A 621 40.71 -25.97 0.06
CA VAL A 621 39.81 -26.94 -0.58
C VAL A 621 38.83 -26.24 -1.54
N ASN A 622 38.24 -25.12 -1.13
CA ASN A 622 37.34 -24.34 -1.98
C ASN A 622 38.08 -23.81 -3.21
N ARG A 623 39.29 -23.28 -3.04
CA ARG A 623 40.12 -22.78 -4.14
C ARG A 623 40.44 -23.88 -5.16
N THR A 624 40.96 -25.02 -4.70
CA THR A 624 41.29 -26.16 -5.58
C THR A 624 40.06 -26.73 -6.27
N THR A 625 38.90 -26.72 -5.59
CA THR A 625 37.63 -27.14 -6.18
C THR A 625 37.15 -26.17 -7.27
N VAL A 626 37.27 -24.86 -7.05
CA VAL A 626 36.93 -23.85 -8.07
C VAL A 626 37.91 -23.95 -9.26
N GLU A 627 39.21 -24.08 -8.99
CA GLU A 627 40.23 -24.29 -10.03
C GLU A 627 39.88 -25.50 -10.91
N TYR A 628 39.55 -26.63 -10.29
CA TYR A 628 39.14 -27.85 -11.00
C TYR A 628 37.90 -27.65 -11.89
N LEU A 629 36.87 -26.99 -11.38
CA LEU A 629 35.65 -26.70 -12.17
C LEU A 629 35.92 -25.72 -13.31
N VAL A 630 36.77 -24.72 -13.09
CA VAL A 630 37.18 -23.76 -14.14
C VAL A 630 38.02 -24.44 -15.21
N ASP A 631 38.96 -25.29 -14.82
CA ASP A 631 39.78 -26.08 -15.74
C ASP A 631 38.90 -27.00 -16.60
N MET A 632 37.94 -27.70 -15.99
CA MET A 632 36.96 -28.53 -16.70
C MET A 632 36.18 -27.72 -17.76
N VAL A 633 35.73 -26.51 -17.43
CA VAL A 633 35.05 -25.66 -18.42
C VAL A 633 36.01 -25.18 -19.50
N ARG A 634 37.21 -24.71 -19.13
CA ARG A 634 38.20 -24.14 -20.05
C ARG A 634 38.68 -25.14 -21.07
N ASP A 635 39.04 -26.34 -20.63
CA ASP A 635 39.63 -27.37 -21.47
C ASP A 635 38.59 -27.87 -22.50
N ASN A 636 37.31 -27.84 -22.14
CA ASN A 636 36.20 -28.20 -23.03
C ASN A 636 35.69 -27.04 -23.92
N THR A 637 35.86 -25.77 -23.54
CA THR A 637 35.57 -24.63 -24.43
C THR A 637 36.61 -24.47 -25.54
N ASN A 638 37.87 -24.84 -25.30
CA ASN A 638 38.91 -24.80 -26.32
C ASN A 638 38.72 -25.88 -27.39
N ASN A 639 38.19 -27.05 -27.01
CA ASN A 639 37.86 -28.13 -27.95
C ASN A 639 36.66 -27.79 -28.87
N LEU A 640 35.73 -26.94 -28.41
CA LEU A 640 34.57 -26.45 -29.19
C LEU A 640 34.91 -25.27 -30.13
N CYS A 641 36.07 -24.61 -29.95
CA CYS A 641 36.54 -23.53 -30.84
C CYS A 641 37.50 -24.02 -31.96
N MET A 642 37.94 -25.28 -31.92
CA MET A 642 38.77 -25.90 -32.96
C MET A 642 38.01 -26.81 -33.94
N GLN A 643 36.71 -27.03 -33.72
CA GLN A 643 35.77 -27.58 -34.71
C GLN A 643 34.94 -26.45 -35.30
#